data_AF-A0A091M7Z2-F1
#
_entry.id   AF-A0A091M7Z2-F1
#
_cell.length_a   1.000
_cell.length_b   1.000
_cell.length_c   1.000
_cell.angle_alpha   90.00
_cell.angle_beta   90.00
_cell.angle_gamma   90.00
#
_symmetry.space_group_name_H-M   'P 1'
#
loop_
_entity.id
_entity.type
_entity.pdbx_description
1 polymer ?
#
loop_
_entity_poly.entity_id
_entity_poly.type
_entity_poly.pdbx_seq_one_letter_code
_entity_poly.pdbx_strand_id
1 'polypeptide(L)'
;KSVTPYLEESAFEALEKDFQEVINLLKGEKTLEKFQIEYEKLHAVMKKSHENEKRLMEKCRELNAELVVNSSKVAALKQLSKDDEGTISSMKMELEKAWKMMDIAYQKKQKANEKIKSLQEEIARLTNLVEQGSGLSLEQERNVRDLLKLKEEVTTERDQLLSEVVKLRQSLTQATEQQQDAERAKDQAEQSIMQLQQEIQLRHNEASREARKREKTENELKNLLAEIGNKQDEIKNLQQHIQKSKEEQLKTEQQLKEQKILNERAGKELEQFQMRNNKLMQENKQHSVIFEEVMQDIQQKTAELKARDEEVTEMRLEISKLNKVRDVLQHKLRVAEEQKVDAEHERNILKNQVSGLERELEAAKKQAEIDKKAVDDLMRERDMLSKNLVKATSTTQQQMNLVKIHEQSKKNLETEIQNYKNEAQKQRKIIYQLEKERDGFINETRDLKEKVLKHMKDIEIREIQICDYEKKIEESEIKFKQQQTNCEAVRMERNLYSKNLIEAKDEIAETRKKLKTVIHQVDQLKEEIADREAALEKAHAEHQQTEKEKESLKAGLLKMKEQALETKHFIENQEAEERKLLKVIAEADADRLKQKKEFDRVINERDILGSQLVRRNEEVALLYEKIKIQQSILNKGETQYRQRMEDIQLLKLEIKNLRRKKGILGKNVANVEELR
;
A
#
# COMPACT_ATOMS: atom_id res chain seq x y z
N LYS A 1 -17.62 3.50 -38.14
CA LYS A 1 -16.47 3.44 -39.07
C LYS A 1 -15.28 4.08 -38.38
N SER A 2 -14.58 3.33 -37.52
CA SER A 2 -13.39 3.79 -36.81
C SER A 2 -12.18 3.39 -37.65
N VAL A 3 -11.71 4.30 -38.50
CA VAL A 3 -10.41 4.16 -39.14
C VAL A 3 -9.36 4.27 -38.03
N THR A 4 -8.53 3.24 -37.91
CA THR A 4 -7.47 3.12 -36.92
C THR A 4 -6.40 4.19 -37.19
N PRO A 5 -6.17 5.15 -36.28
CA PRO A 5 -5.23 6.26 -36.47
C PRO A 5 -3.79 5.82 -36.76
N TYR A 6 -3.46 4.61 -36.30
CA TYR A 6 -2.14 4.00 -36.44
C TYR A 6 -1.75 3.72 -37.90
N LEU A 7 -2.72 3.57 -38.80
CA LEU A 7 -2.47 3.32 -40.22
C LEU A 7 -2.09 4.59 -40.99
N GLU A 8 -2.59 5.76 -40.57
CA GLU A 8 -2.31 7.04 -41.23
C GLU A 8 -0.94 7.61 -40.83
N GLU A 9 -0.53 7.44 -39.57
CA GLU A 9 0.77 7.88 -39.07
C GLU A 9 1.92 7.08 -39.72
N SER A 10 1.73 5.76 -39.89
CA SER A 10 2.68 4.89 -40.61
C SER A 10 2.80 5.21 -42.10
N ALA A 11 1.75 5.74 -42.72
CA ALA A 11 1.77 6.11 -44.14
C ALA A 11 2.51 7.43 -44.38
N PHE A 12 2.37 8.41 -43.47
CA PHE A 12 3.11 9.67 -43.55
C PHE A 12 4.61 9.48 -43.30
N GLU A 13 5.00 8.62 -42.35
CA GLU A 13 6.41 8.28 -42.11
C GLU A 13 7.08 7.62 -43.32
N ALA A 14 6.34 6.80 -44.07
CA ALA A 14 6.82 6.22 -45.33
C ALA A 14 7.04 7.29 -46.40
N LEU A 15 6.10 8.24 -46.55
CA LEU A 15 6.20 9.37 -47.48
C LEU A 15 7.37 10.31 -47.14
N GLU A 16 7.66 10.53 -45.86
CA GLU A 16 8.79 11.38 -45.42
C GLU A 16 10.14 10.68 -45.68
N LYS A 17 10.18 9.35 -45.63
CA LYS A 17 11.35 8.56 -46.03
C LYS A 17 11.59 8.61 -47.54
N ASP A 18 10.53 8.39 -48.33
CA ASP A 18 10.58 8.46 -49.80
C ASP A 18 11.02 9.86 -50.28
N PHE A 19 10.53 10.93 -49.63
CA PHE A 19 10.95 12.29 -49.90
C PHE A 19 12.47 12.47 -49.71
N GLN A 20 13.05 11.94 -48.64
CA GLN A 20 14.49 12.07 -48.41
C GLN A 20 15.34 11.26 -49.39
N GLU A 21 14.86 10.10 -49.83
CA GLU A 21 15.51 9.33 -50.89
C GLU A 21 15.52 10.13 -52.20
N VAL A 22 14.40 10.74 -52.58
CA VAL A 22 14.28 11.57 -53.80
C VAL A 22 15.16 12.83 -53.72
N ILE A 23 15.18 13.54 -52.59
CA ILE A 23 16.05 14.73 -52.41
C ILE A 23 17.53 14.36 -52.50
N ASN A 24 17.93 13.21 -51.94
CA ASN A 24 19.32 12.77 -52.01
C ASN A 24 19.75 12.38 -53.43
N LEU A 25 18.84 11.87 -54.26
CA LEU A 25 19.08 11.62 -55.68
C LEU A 25 19.19 12.92 -56.49
N LEU A 26 18.43 13.95 -56.14
CA LEU A 26 18.40 15.24 -56.84
C LEU A 26 19.62 16.14 -56.55
N LYS A 27 20.31 15.96 -55.42
CA LYS A 27 21.48 16.77 -55.00
C LYS A 27 22.69 16.71 -55.94
N GLY A 28 22.73 15.78 -56.91
CA GLY A 28 23.85 15.60 -57.85
C GLY A 28 23.74 16.36 -59.18
N GLU A 29 22.54 16.79 -59.59
CA GLU A 29 22.31 17.34 -60.93
C GLU A 29 21.87 18.82 -60.90
N LYS A 30 22.76 19.73 -61.33
CA LYS A 30 22.48 21.18 -61.42
C LYS A 30 21.30 21.54 -62.34
N THR A 31 20.98 20.68 -63.31
CA THR A 31 19.85 20.87 -64.23
C THR A 31 18.49 20.67 -63.56
N LEU A 32 18.45 19.98 -62.41
CA LEU A 32 17.22 19.65 -61.68
C LEU A 32 16.99 20.49 -60.42
N GLU A 33 17.83 21.50 -60.16
CA GLU A 33 17.75 22.36 -58.96
C GLU A 33 16.40 23.08 -58.85
N LYS A 34 15.82 23.52 -59.98
CA LYS A 34 14.46 24.11 -60.00
C LYS A 34 13.37 23.10 -59.60
N PHE A 35 13.53 21.84 -59.98
CA PHE A 35 12.59 20.78 -59.62
C PHE A 35 12.73 20.40 -58.14
N GLN A 36 13.97 20.34 -57.62
CA GLN A 36 14.23 20.13 -56.20
C GLN A 36 13.55 21.21 -55.34
N ILE A 37 13.68 22.49 -55.70
CA ILE A 37 13.05 23.60 -54.97
C ILE A 37 11.52 23.49 -54.96
N GLU A 38 10.89 23.17 -56.10
CA GLU A 38 9.44 23.00 -56.16
C GLU A 38 8.96 21.73 -55.42
N TYR A 39 9.76 20.65 -55.42
CA TYR A 39 9.47 19.44 -54.68
C TYR A 39 9.58 19.64 -53.15
N GLU A 40 10.59 20.38 -52.69
CA GLU A 40 10.73 20.80 -51.29
C GLU A 40 9.56 21.68 -50.83
N LYS A 41 9.11 22.61 -51.67
CA LYS A 41 7.90 23.42 -51.39
C LYS A 41 6.65 22.56 -51.26
N LEU A 42 6.46 21.60 -52.16
CA LEU A 42 5.31 20.69 -52.13
C LEU A 42 5.31 19.83 -50.86
N HIS A 43 6.46 19.30 -50.46
CA HIS A 43 6.61 18.56 -49.20
C HIS A 43 6.34 19.44 -47.98
N ALA A 44 6.81 20.68 -47.97
CA ALA A 44 6.51 21.62 -46.88
C ALA A 44 5.00 21.90 -46.74
N VAL A 45 4.27 22.04 -47.85
CA VAL A 45 2.80 22.21 -47.84
C VAL A 45 2.10 20.93 -47.36
N MET A 46 2.54 19.76 -47.81
CA MET A 46 2.01 18.47 -47.39
C MET A 46 2.20 18.24 -45.87
N LYS A 47 3.40 18.50 -45.36
CA LYS A 47 3.72 18.39 -43.94
C LYS A 47 2.87 19.33 -43.09
N LYS A 48 2.71 20.58 -43.52
CA LYS A 48 1.83 21.55 -42.85
C LYS A 48 0.35 21.11 -42.90
N SER A 49 -0.09 20.48 -43.99
CA SER A 49 -1.44 19.92 -44.08
C SER A 49 -1.65 18.77 -43.10
N HIS A 50 -0.69 17.85 -43.00
CA HIS A 50 -0.75 16.71 -42.09
C HIS A 50 -0.70 17.14 -40.61
N GLU A 51 0.13 18.12 -40.26
CA GLU A 51 0.16 18.72 -38.91
C GLU A 51 -1.19 19.37 -38.55
N ASN A 52 -1.81 20.08 -39.50
CA ASN A 52 -3.14 20.67 -39.30
C ASN A 52 -4.23 19.60 -39.14
N GLU A 53 -4.18 18.53 -39.92
CA GLU A 53 -5.09 17.38 -39.81
C GLU A 53 -4.96 16.69 -38.45
N LYS A 54 -3.73 16.45 -37.99
CA LYS A 54 -3.46 15.89 -36.66
C LYS A 54 -4.05 16.76 -35.55
N ARG A 55 -3.86 18.08 -35.64
CA ARG A 55 -4.44 19.05 -34.68
C ARG A 55 -5.97 19.05 -34.71
N LEU A 56 -6.59 18.95 -35.89
CA LEU A 56 -8.05 18.86 -36.03
C LEU A 56 -8.60 17.55 -35.45
N MET A 57 -7.91 16.43 -35.70
CA MET A 57 -8.28 15.12 -35.16
C MET A 57 -8.19 15.09 -33.63
N GLU A 58 -7.15 15.69 -33.06
CA GLU A 58 -7.02 15.86 -31.62
C GLU A 58 -8.15 16.73 -31.06
N LYS A 59 -8.50 17.82 -31.74
CA LYS A 59 -9.62 18.67 -31.33
C LYS A 59 -10.97 17.96 -31.42
N CYS A 60 -11.19 17.13 -32.44
CA CYS A 60 -12.37 16.28 -32.54
C CYS A 60 -12.46 15.25 -31.41
N ARG A 61 -11.33 14.68 -30.98
CA ARG A 61 -11.30 13.75 -29.84
C ARG A 61 -11.61 14.45 -28.52
N GLU A 62 -11.03 15.63 -28.30
CA GLU A 62 -11.34 16.46 -27.13
C GLU A 62 -12.84 16.81 -27.08
N LEU A 63 -13.38 17.34 -28.18
CA LEU A 63 -14.80 17.71 -28.26
C LEU A 63 -15.72 16.50 -28.08
N ASN A 64 -15.33 15.32 -28.59
CA ASN A 64 -16.11 14.10 -28.41
C ASN A 64 -16.06 13.60 -26.96
N ALA A 65 -14.91 13.69 -26.29
CA ALA A 65 -14.79 13.39 -24.87
C ALA A 65 -15.63 14.36 -24.01
N GLU A 66 -15.60 15.65 -24.33
CA GLU A 66 -16.44 16.67 -23.68
C GLU A 66 -17.93 16.40 -23.91
N LEU A 67 -18.34 15.99 -25.12
CA LEU A 67 -19.71 15.61 -25.43
C LEU A 67 -20.19 14.44 -24.59
N VAL A 68 -19.36 13.39 -24.44
CA VAL A 68 -19.68 12.22 -23.61
C VAL A 68 -19.84 12.62 -22.15
N VAL A 69 -18.92 13.44 -21.60
CA VAL A 69 -19.00 13.95 -20.22
C VAL A 69 -20.23 14.84 -20.02
N ASN A 70 -20.55 15.70 -20.97
CA ASN A 70 -21.74 16.54 -20.88
C ASN A 70 -23.03 15.72 -20.99
N SER A 71 -23.05 14.67 -21.81
CA SER A 71 -24.19 13.75 -21.90
C SER A 71 -24.46 13.02 -20.58
N SER A 72 -23.41 12.58 -19.87
CA SER A 72 -23.56 11.91 -18.57
C SER A 72 -24.00 12.90 -17.49
N LYS A 73 -23.48 14.14 -17.51
CA LYS A 73 -23.96 15.22 -16.63
C LYS A 73 -25.44 15.55 -16.85
N VAL A 74 -25.89 15.64 -18.11
CA VAL A 74 -27.30 15.88 -18.44
C VAL A 74 -28.19 14.73 -17.98
N ALA A 75 -27.74 13.48 -18.10
CA ALA A 75 -28.47 12.32 -17.60
C ALA A 75 -28.61 12.35 -16.07
N ALA A 76 -27.53 12.70 -15.35
CA ALA A 76 -27.56 12.85 -13.89
C ALA A 76 -28.49 13.98 -13.44
N LEU A 77 -28.45 15.14 -14.11
CA LEU A 77 -29.34 16.27 -13.82
C LEU A 77 -30.82 15.94 -14.08
N LYS A 78 -31.13 15.18 -15.12
CA LYS A 78 -32.50 14.69 -15.37
C LYS A 78 -32.98 13.76 -14.27
N GLN A 79 -32.10 12.91 -13.74
CA GLN A 79 -32.45 12.01 -12.64
C GLN A 79 -32.70 12.79 -11.34
N LEU A 80 -31.82 13.74 -11.00
CA LEU A 80 -32.01 14.64 -9.86
C LEU A 80 -33.31 15.43 -9.96
N SER A 81 -33.63 15.99 -11.13
CA SER A 81 -34.89 16.72 -11.33
C SER A 81 -36.13 15.86 -11.12
N LYS A 82 -36.06 14.56 -11.42
CA LYS A 82 -37.15 13.61 -11.21
C LYS A 82 -37.30 13.25 -9.72
N ASP A 83 -36.18 13.09 -9.03
CA ASP A 83 -36.17 12.81 -7.59
C ASP A 83 -36.67 14.04 -6.80
N ASP A 84 -36.30 15.25 -7.22
CA ASP A 84 -36.78 16.51 -6.66
C ASP A 84 -38.30 16.69 -6.85
N GLU A 85 -38.86 16.29 -8.00
CA GLU A 85 -40.31 16.32 -8.24
C GLU A 85 -41.08 15.42 -7.26
N GLY A 86 -40.48 14.27 -6.91
CA GLY A 86 -40.99 13.37 -5.87
C GLY A 86 -40.96 14.01 -4.48
N THR A 87 -39.83 14.62 -4.09
CA THR A 87 -39.68 15.32 -2.81
C THR A 87 -40.65 16.50 -2.70
N ILE A 88 -40.79 17.30 -3.76
CA ILE A 88 -41.71 18.43 -3.82
C ILE A 88 -43.17 17.96 -3.62
N SER A 89 -43.54 16.84 -4.23
CA SER A 89 -44.89 16.28 -4.08
C SER A 89 -45.15 15.83 -2.64
N SER A 90 -44.16 15.22 -1.98
CA SER A 90 -44.24 14.84 -0.56
C SER A 90 -44.38 16.07 0.35
N MET A 91 -43.55 17.10 0.14
CA MET A 91 -43.62 18.35 0.91
C MET A 91 -44.94 19.10 0.71
N LYS A 92 -45.49 19.14 -0.52
CA LYS A 92 -46.81 19.72 -0.78
C LYS A 92 -47.91 19.02 0.02
N MET A 93 -47.84 17.69 0.13
CA MET A 93 -48.82 16.91 0.90
C MET A 93 -48.71 17.17 2.41
N GLU A 94 -47.51 17.36 2.94
CA GLU A 94 -47.30 17.75 4.34
C GLU A 94 -47.77 19.18 4.62
N LEU A 95 -47.53 20.10 3.69
CA LEU A 95 -47.98 21.49 3.80
C LEU A 95 -49.52 21.59 3.82
N GLU A 96 -50.20 20.78 3.01
CA GLU A 96 -51.67 20.71 2.99
C GLU A 96 -52.24 20.12 4.30
N LYS A 97 -51.54 19.16 4.93
CA LYS A 97 -51.89 18.66 6.27
C LYS A 97 -51.71 19.73 7.34
N ALA A 98 -50.62 20.48 7.29
CA ALA A 98 -50.36 21.57 8.24
C ALA A 98 -51.40 22.70 8.10
N TRP A 99 -51.79 23.04 6.87
CA TRP A 99 -52.86 24.00 6.59
C TRP A 99 -54.20 23.56 7.17
N LYS A 100 -54.60 22.29 7.00
CA LYS A 100 -55.83 21.76 7.61
C LYS A 100 -55.79 21.81 9.14
N MET A 101 -54.64 21.56 9.76
CA MET A 101 -54.49 21.69 11.21
C MET A 101 -54.61 23.16 11.67
N MET A 102 -54.08 24.09 10.89
CA MET A 102 -54.18 25.54 11.16
C MET A 102 -55.63 26.02 11.09
N ASP A 103 -56.40 25.58 10.09
CA ASP A 103 -57.83 25.91 9.96
C ASP A 103 -58.65 25.39 11.16
N ILE A 104 -58.38 24.16 11.61
CA ILE A 104 -59.03 23.59 12.80
C ILE A 104 -58.71 24.42 14.06
N ALA A 105 -57.47 24.87 14.22
CA ALA A 105 -57.07 25.71 15.34
C ALA A 105 -57.73 27.10 15.27
N TYR A 106 -57.82 27.69 14.08
CA TYR A 106 -58.46 28.98 13.86
C TYR A 106 -59.97 28.93 14.17
N GLN A 107 -60.68 27.89 13.72
CA GLN A 107 -62.10 27.69 14.04
C GLN A 107 -62.36 27.52 15.55
N LYS A 108 -61.46 26.84 16.27
CA LYS A 108 -61.56 26.71 17.74
C LYS A 108 -61.38 28.07 18.44
N LYS A 109 -60.43 28.88 17.98
CA LYS A 109 -60.20 30.24 18.51
C LYS A 109 -61.40 31.15 18.28
N GLN A 110 -62.01 31.10 17.10
CA GLN A 110 -63.19 31.92 16.78
C GLN A 110 -64.37 31.59 17.70
N LYS A 111 -64.67 30.31 17.93
CA LYS A 111 -65.72 29.86 18.86
C LYS A 111 -65.47 30.31 20.31
N ALA A 112 -64.21 30.37 20.75
CA ALA A 112 -63.86 30.85 22.08
C ALA A 112 -64.10 32.37 22.22
N ASN A 113 -63.76 33.16 21.20
CA ASN A 113 -63.98 34.61 21.19
C ASN A 113 -65.47 34.98 21.17
N GLU A 114 -66.30 34.26 20.43
CA GLU A 114 -67.76 34.48 20.42
C GLU A 114 -68.38 34.26 21.81
N LYS A 115 -67.85 33.28 22.55
CA LYS A 115 -68.31 32.96 23.91
C LYS A 115 -67.88 33.98 24.96
N ILE A 116 -66.76 34.66 24.76
CA ILE A 116 -66.32 35.77 25.62
C ILE A 116 -67.22 36.99 25.41
N LYS A 117 -67.60 37.27 24.16
CA LYS A 117 -68.41 38.44 23.80
C LYS A 117 -69.83 38.36 24.39
N SER A 118 -70.44 37.17 24.40
CA SER A 118 -71.76 36.97 25.02
C SER A 118 -71.75 37.23 26.53
N LEU A 119 -70.67 36.86 27.23
CA LEU A 119 -70.53 37.08 28.67
C LEU A 119 -70.34 38.56 29.02
N GLN A 120 -69.71 39.34 28.14
CA GLN A 120 -69.55 40.79 28.34
C GLN A 120 -70.85 41.57 28.17
N GLU A 121 -71.73 41.16 27.24
CA GLU A 121 -73.04 41.79 27.05
C GLU A 121 -74.01 41.54 28.21
N GLU A 122 -73.86 40.42 28.91
CA GLU A 122 -74.69 40.06 30.06
C GLU A 122 -74.32 40.88 31.31
N ILE A 123 -73.02 41.19 31.47
CA ILE A 123 -72.53 42.10 32.51
C ILE A 123 -73.06 43.52 32.30
N ALA A 124 -73.07 44.03 31.06
CA ALA A 124 -73.55 45.37 30.74
C ALA A 124 -75.07 45.57 30.96
N ARG A 125 -75.88 44.50 30.87
CA ARG A 125 -77.32 44.56 31.15
C ARG A 125 -77.63 44.67 32.64
N LEU A 126 -76.80 44.06 33.50
CA LEU A 126 -76.98 44.10 34.96
C LEU A 126 -76.56 45.45 35.56
N THR A 127 -75.61 46.15 34.94
CA THR A 127 -75.16 47.49 35.38
C THR A 127 -76.21 48.59 35.14
N ASN A 128 -77.00 48.50 34.07
CA ASN A 128 -78.00 49.53 33.72
C ASN A 128 -79.27 49.54 34.60
N LEU A 129 -79.50 48.51 35.41
CA LEU A 129 -80.68 48.41 36.30
C LEU A 129 -80.50 49.14 37.65
N VAL A 130 -79.30 49.62 37.95
CA VAL A 130 -78.94 50.17 39.26
C VAL A 130 -78.98 51.71 39.30
N GLU A 131 -79.05 52.40 38.16
CA GLU A 131 -78.76 53.85 38.06
C GLU A 131 -79.96 54.81 37.96
N GLN A 132 -81.23 54.41 38.17
CA GLN A 132 -82.35 55.36 38.11
C GLN A 132 -83.36 55.26 39.27
N GLY A 133 -83.19 56.15 40.26
CA GLY A 133 -84.18 56.42 41.31
C GLY A 133 -84.06 57.84 41.88
N SER A 134 -85.00 58.72 41.45
CA SER A 134 -85.62 59.89 42.13
C SER A 134 -84.73 60.99 42.79
N GLY A 135 -85.04 62.29 42.75
CA GLY A 135 -86.26 63.03 42.42
C GLY A 135 -86.10 64.54 42.74
N LEU A 136 -87.11 65.33 42.33
CA LEU A 136 -87.22 66.80 42.41
C LEU A 136 -87.40 67.37 43.83
N SER A 137 -87.12 68.66 44.01
CA SER A 137 -87.59 69.51 45.13
C SER A 137 -87.96 70.91 44.63
N LEU A 138 -89.01 71.52 45.20
CA LEU A 138 -89.13 72.97 45.43
C LEU A 138 -90.31 73.22 46.38
N GLU A 139 -90.08 73.30 47.68
CA GLU A 139 -89.63 74.49 48.41
C GLU A 139 -90.83 75.35 48.90
N GLN A 140 -91.46 74.92 50.00
CA GLN A 140 -91.29 75.44 51.37
C GLN A 140 -92.29 76.63 51.57
N GLU A 141 -93.25 76.75 52.50
CA GLU A 141 -93.50 76.26 53.88
C GLU A 141 -92.25 76.05 54.75
N ARG A 142 -91.09 76.58 54.42
CA ARG A 142 -90.53 77.94 54.20
C ARG A 142 -89.71 78.53 55.32
N ASN A 143 -89.70 78.00 56.54
CA ASN A 143 -88.61 78.36 57.48
C ASN A 143 -88.55 77.48 58.75
N VAL A 144 -89.65 76.85 59.17
CA VAL A 144 -89.65 76.05 60.43
C VAL A 144 -89.73 74.55 60.16
N ARG A 145 -90.57 74.14 59.20
CA ARG A 145 -90.36 72.87 58.51
C ARG A 145 -89.01 72.92 57.79
N ASP A 146 -88.50 74.10 57.41
CA ASP A 146 -87.15 74.22 56.85
C ASP A 146 -86.04 74.24 57.87
N LEU A 147 -86.23 74.51 59.15
CA LEU A 147 -85.13 74.35 60.11
C LEU A 147 -85.06 72.90 60.61
N LEU A 148 -86.20 72.20 60.68
CA LEU A 148 -86.25 70.76 60.93
C LEU A 148 -85.94 69.94 59.66
N LYS A 149 -86.40 70.38 58.49
CA LYS A 149 -85.92 69.89 57.19
C LYS A 149 -84.51 70.32 56.94
N LEU A 150 -84.03 71.53 57.18
CA LEU A 150 -82.60 71.86 57.05
C LEU A 150 -81.79 71.06 58.06
N LYS A 151 -82.31 70.73 59.26
CA LYS A 151 -81.62 69.77 60.13
C LYS A 151 -81.66 68.34 59.56
N GLU A 152 -82.79 67.86 59.04
CA GLU A 152 -82.96 66.54 58.40
C GLU A 152 -82.29 66.45 57.01
N GLU A 153 -82.14 67.56 56.30
CA GLU A 153 -81.53 67.80 54.98
C GLU A 153 -80.05 68.01 55.20
N VAL A 154 -79.60 68.73 56.23
CA VAL A 154 -78.19 68.76 56.62
C VAL A 154 -77.77 67.45 57.26
N THR A 155 -78.64 66.69 57.94
CA THR A 155 -78.29 65.33 58.39
C THR A 155 -78.35 64.30 57.27
N THR A 156 -79.30 64.40 56.33
CA THR A 156 -79.31 63.54 55.13
C THR A 156 -78.23 63.94 54.13
N GLU A 157 -77.89 65.22 53.96
CA GLU A 157 -76.72 65.70 53.22
C GLU A 157 -75.45 65.30 53.95
N ARG A 158 -75.36 65.41 55.27
CA ARG A 158 -74.21 64.89 56.02
C ARG A 158 -74.10 63.38 55.82
N ASP A 159 -75.19 62.64 55.84
CA ASP A 159 -75.19 61.18 55.66
C ASP A 159 -74.95 60.77 54.19
N GLN A 160 -75.38 61.58 53.23
CA GLN A 160 -75.08 61.45 51.79
C GLN A 160 -73.63 61.81 51.50
N LEU A 161 -73.12 62.90 52.07
CA LEU A 161 -71.72 63.31 52.00
C LEU A 161 -70.83 62.33 52.76
N LEU A 162 -71.28 61.75 53.88
CA LEU A 162 -70.59 60.64 54.54
C LEU A 162 -70.60 59.39 53.65
N SER A 163 -71.73 59.08 53.01
CA SER A 163 -71.83 57.98 52.04
C SER A 163 -70.93 58.20 50.83
N GLU A 164 -70.88 59.42 50.29
CA GLU A 164 -69.97 59.81 49.22
C GLU A 164 -68.52 59.80 49.67
N VAL A 165 -68.21 60.29 50.87
CA VAL A 165 -66.86 60.20 51.43
C VAL A 165 -66.45 58.75 51.63
N VAL A 166 -67.37 57.87 52.04
CA VAL A 166 -67.11 56.43 52.13
C VAL A 166 -66.90 55.82 50.74
N LYS A 167 -67.73 56.14 49.75
CA LYS A 167 -67.57 55.69 48.35
C LYS A 167 -66.28 56.21 47.72
N LEU A 168 -65.94 57.47 47.92
CA LEU A 168 -64.72 58.11 47.45
C LEU A 168 -63.50 57.55 48.16
N ARG A 169 -63.58 57.28 49.47
CA ARG A 169 -62.51 56.57 50.18
C ARG A 169 -62.33 55.17 49.63
N GLN A 170 -63.42 54.43 49.42
CA GLN A 170 -63.36 53.07 48.87
C GLN A 170 -62.81 53.04 47.44
N SER A 171 -63.20 54.00 46.61
CA SER A 171 -62.66 54.22 45.26
C SER A 171 -61.19 54.64 45.31
N LEU A 172 -60.79 55.49 46.24
CA LEU A 172 -59.40 55.88 46.46
C LEU A 172 -58.57 54.66 46.88
N THR A 173 -59.06 53.84 47.83
CA THR A 173 -58.37 52.61 48.24
C THR A 173 -58.19 51.66 47.07
N GLN A 174 -59.24 51.44 46.26
CA GLN A 174 -59.16 50.62 45.04
C GLN A 174 -58.18 51.19 44.02
N ALA A 175 -58.16 52.50 43.80
CA ALA A 175 -57.22 53.14 42.88
C ALA A 175 -55.77 53.01 43.37
N THR A 176 -55.51 53.14 44.67
CA THR A 176 -54.17 52.89 45.25
C THR A 176 -53.76 51.43 45.17
N GLU A 177 -54.68 50.47 45.37
CA GLU A 177 -54.37 49.05 45.17
C GLU A 177 -54.04 48.76 43.70
N GLN A 178 -54.83 49.28 42.76
CA GLN A 178 -54.57 49.13 41.33
C GLN A 178 -53.23 49.78 40.93
N GLN A 179 -52.89 50.94 41.50
CA GLN A 179 -51.60 51.58 41.26
C GLN A 179 -50.45 50.72 41.80
N GLN A 180 -50.57 50.17 43.01
CA GLN A 180 -49.55 49.28 43.57
C GLN A 180 -49.39 48.00 42.75
N ASP A 181 -50.48 47.39 42.30
CA ASP A 181 -50.43 46.19 41.46
C ASP A 181 -49.80 46.49 40.09
N ALA A 182 -50.09 47.66 39.50
CA ALA A 182 -49.46 48.13 38.27
C ALA A 182 -47.94 48.40 38.45
N GLU A 183 -47.53 49.00 39.57
CA GLU A 183 -46.11 49.18 39.91
C GLU A 183 -45.39 47.84 40.08
N ARG A 184 -45.99 46.88 40.80
CA ARG A 184 -45.42 45.53 40.92
C ARG A 184 -45.29 44.82 39.57
N ALA A 185 -46.30 44.94 38.71
CA ALA A 185 -46.27 44.37 37.36
C ALA A 185 -45.19 45.04 36.48
N LYS A 186 -45.01 46.35 36.61
CA LYS A 186 -43.95 47.10 35.93
C LYS A 186 -42.57 46.63 36.39
N ASP A 187 -42.34 46.51 37.69
CA ASP A 187 -41.05 46.06 38.24
C ASP A 187 -40.71 44.63 37.80
N GLN A 188 -41.72 43.74 37.75
CA GLN A 188 -41.56 42.38 37.22
C GLN A 188 -41.22 42.38 35.72
N ALA A 189 -41.83 43.27 34.94
CA ALA A 189 -41.52 43.42 33.52
C ALA A 189 -40.10 43.98 33.31
N GLU A 190 -39.67 44.97 34.10
CA GLU A 190 -38.30 45.51 34.05
C GLU A 190 -37.25 44.46 34.42
N GLN A 191 -37.49 43.65 35.46
CA GLN A 191 -36.62 42.52 35.79
C GLN A 191 -36.55 41.50 34.65
N SER A 192 -37.69 41.18 34.03
CA SER A 192 -37.75 40.26 32.89
C SER A 192 -36.99 40.79 31.68
N ILE A 193 -37.09 42.09 31.39
CA ILE A 193 -36.33 42.75 30.31
C ILE A 193 -34.84 42.66 30.59
N MET A 194 -34.41 42.91 31.83
CA MET A 194 -33.00 42.86 32.21
C MET A 194 -32.42 41.44 32.08
N GLN A 195 -33.19 40.41 32.45
CA GLN A 195 -32.83 39.01 32.24
C GLN A 195 -32.69 38.67 30.75
N LEU A 196 -33.67 39.07 29.93
CA LEU A 196 -33.62 38.84 28.48
C LEU A 196 -32.44 39.56 27.82
N GLN A 197 -32.09 40.76 28.27
CA GLN A 197 -30.91 41.49 27.78
C GLN A 197 -29.60 40.74 28.10
N GLN A 198 -29.46 40.22 29.31
CA GLN A 198 -28.30 39.38 29.67
C GLN A 198 -28.25 38.11 28.81
N GLU A 199 -29.39 37.47 28.58
CA GLU A 199 -29.49 36.26 27.78
C GLU A 199 -29.11 36.53 26.31
N ILE A 200 -29.59 37.63 25.73
CA ILE A 200 -29.20 38.09 24.38
C ILE A 200 -27.68 38.29 24.30
N GLN A 201 -27.07 38.89 25.32
CA GLN A 201 -25.63 39.16 25.32
C GLN A 201 -24.81 37.88 25.46
N LEU A 202 -25.26 36.91 26.25
CA LEU A 202 -24.67 35.56 26.31
C LEU A 202 -24.76 34.86 24.95
N ARG A 203 -25.95 34.86 24.32
CA ARG A 203 -26.16 34.28 22.99
C ARG A 203 -25.31 34.94 21.91
N HIS A 204 -25.14 36.26 21.98
CA HIS A 204 -24.26 36.99 21.07
C HIS A 204 -22.80 36.55 21.21
N ASN A 205 -22.31 36.41 22.44
CA ASN A 205 -20.96 35.94 22.72
C ASN A 205 -20.74 34.48 22.27
N GLU A 206 -21.74 33.60 22.49
CA GLU A 206 -21.74 32.23 21.98
C GLU A 206 -21.64 32.21 20.45
N ALA A 207 -22.49 32.96 19.75
CA ALA A 207 -22.49 33.04 18.30
C ALA A 207 -21.15 33.55 17.74
N SER A 208 -20.53 34.54 18.40
CA SER A 208 -19.21 35.07 18.01
C SER A 208 -18.09 34.03 18.21
N ARG A 209 -18.13 33.26 19.31
CA ARG A 209 -17.19 32.15 19.54
C ARG A 209 -17.37 31.04 18.50
N GLU A 210 -18.60 30.69 18.18
CA GLU A 210 -18.93 29.67 17.17
C GLU A 210 -18.47 30.11 15.78
N ALA A 211 -18.65 31.38 15.41
CA ALA A 211 -18.18 31.94 14.15
C ALA A 211 -16.65 31.87 14.01
N ARG A 212 -15.91 32.20 15.08
CA ARG A 212 -14.44 32.10 15.09
C ARG A 212 -13.96 30.65 14.99
N LYS A 213 -14.65 29.70 15.64
CA LYS A 213 -14.35 28.27 15.50
C LYS A 213 -14.57 27.81 14.07
N ARG A 214 -15.70 28.20 13.46
CA ARG A 214 -16.03 27.87 12.07
C ARG A 214 -14.97 28.39 11.10
N GLU A 215 -14.55 29.64 11.25
CA GLU A 215 -13.52 30.26 10.40
C GLU A 215 -12.17 29.53 10.51
N LYS A 216 -11.76 29.12 11.72
CA LYS A 216 -10.56 28.30 11.92
C LYS A 216 -10.66 26.97 11.18
N THR A 217 -11.77 26.24 11.37
CA THR A 217 -11.97 24.94 10.70
C THR A 217 -12.07 25.07 9.17
N GLU A 218 -12.61 26.19 8.67
CA GLU A 218 -12.71 26.44 7.23
C GLU A 218 -11.33 26.75 6.63
N ASN A 219 -10.47 27.46 7.36
CA ASN A 219 -9.09 27.69 6.95
C ASN A 219 -8.25 26.40 7.00
N GLU A 220 -8.43 25.56 8.03
CA GLU A 220 -7.82 24.23 8.09
C GLU A 220 -8.27 23.36 6.91
N LEU A 221 -9.56 23.36 6.57
CA LEU A 221 -10.09 22.64 5.42
C LEU A 221 -9.47 23.12 4.10
N LYS A 222 -9.34 24.45 3.91
CA LYS A 222 -8.68 25.01 2.71
C LYS A 222 -7.22 24.59 2.62
N ASN A 223 -6.49 24.59 3.73
CA ASN A 223 -5.10 24.15 3.76
C ASN A 223 -4.97 22.66 3.42
N LEU A 224 -5.82 21.81 3.99
CA LEU A 224 -5.85 20.38 3.68
C LEU A 224 -6.20 20.11 2.21
N LEU A 225 -7.14 20.86 1.63
CA LEU A 225 -7.45 20.75 0.21
C LEU A 225 -6.27 21.15 -0.69
N ALA A 226 -5.53 22.20 -0.32
CA ALA A 226 -4.33 22.60 -1.03
C ALA A 226 -3.21 21.53 -0.92
N GLU A 227 -3.03 20.93 0.25
CA GLU A 227 -2.08 19.82 0.45
C GLU A 227 -2.46 18.59 -0.38
N ILE A 228 -3.75 18.25 -0.45
CA ILE A 228 -4.24 17.15 -1.30
C ILE A 228 -3.94 17.44 -2.77
N GLY A 229 -4.16 18.68 -3.23
CA GLY A 229 -3.82 19.11 -4.59
C GLY A 229 -2.32 18.93 -4.89
N ASN A 230 -1.46 19.42 -4.00
CA ASN A 230 -0.01 19.26 -4.12
C ASN A 230 0.41 17.78 -4.16
N LYS A 231 -0.20 16.94 -3.32
CA LYS A 231 0.06 15.49 -3.31
C LYS A 231 -0.41 14.80 -4.59
N GLN A 232 -1.53 15.24 -5.18
CA GLN A 232 -1.99 14.73 -6.47
C GLN A 232 -1.06 15.11 -7.62
N ASP A 233 -0.48 16.32 -7.59
CA ASP A 233 0.51 16.73 -8.59
C ASP A 233 1.84 15.96 -8.41
N GLU A 234 2.29 15.72 -7.18
CA GLU A 234 3.43 14.81 -6.91
C GLU A 234 3.16 13.40 -7.45
N ILE A 235 1.96 12.85 -7.24
CA ILE A 235 1.59 11.53 -7.76
C ILE A 235 1.63 11.50 -9.29
N LYS A 236 1.11 12.54 -9.96
CA LYS A 236 1.18 12.64 -11.43
C LYS A 236 2.62 12.70 -11.93
N ASN A 237 3.48 13.47 -11.27
CA ASN A 237 4.89 13.57 -11.63
C ASN A 237 5.62 12.23 -11.45
N LEU A 238 5.36 11.52 -10.35
CA LEU A 238 5.91 10.18 -10.11
C LEU A 238 5.40 9.17 -11.15
N GLN A 239 4.13 9.23 -11.53
CA GLN A 239 3.57 8.38 -12.59
C GLN A 239 4.24 8.63 -13.95
N GLN A 240 4.50 9.89 -14.30
CA GLN A 240 5.26 10.23 -15.52
C GLN A 240 6.70 9.70 -15.47
N HIS A 241 7.36 9.80 -14.31
CA HIS A 241 8.70 9.23 -14.13
C HIS A 241 8.72 7.71 -14.29
N ILE A 242 7.75 7.01 -13.69
CA ILE A 242 7.61 5.55 -13.84
C ILE A 242 7.40 5.17 -15.31
N GLN A 243 6.60 5.94 -16.05
CA GLN A 243 6.35 5.69 -17.46
C GLN A 243 7.62 5.85 -18.30
N LYS A 244 8.39 6.93 -18.09
CA LYS A 244 9.68 7.13 -18.77
C LYS A 244 10.67 6.01 -18.46
N SER A 245 10.80 5.60 -17.20
CA SER A 245 11.69 4.49 -16.82
C SER A 245 11.28 3.16 -17.44
N LYS A 246 9.97 2.90 -17.62
CA LYS A 246 9.49 1.71 -18.35
C LYS A 246 9.87 1.73 -19.82
N GLU A 247 9.78 2.90 -20.47
CA GLU A 247 10.18 3.07 -21.87
C GLU A 247 11.70 2.86 -22.06
N GLU A 248 12.51 3.39 -21.15
CA GLU A 248 13.96 3.16 -21.12
C GLU A 248 14.30 1.67 -20.86
N GLN A 249 13.59 1.02 -19.94
CA GLN A 249 13.74 -0.42 -19.71
C GLN A 249 13.42 -1.24 -20.98
N LEU A 250 12.32 -0.94 -21.66
CA LEU A 250 11.95 -1.61 -22.91
C LEU A 250 13.02 -1.44 -23.99
N LYS A 251 13.58 -0.22 -24.11
CA LYS A 251 14.64 0.09 -25.06
C LYS A 251 15.93 -0.70 -24.75
N THR A 252 16.32 -0.76 -23.49
CA THR A 252 17.51 -1.54 -23.07
C THR A 252 17.29 -3.05 -23.22
N GLU A 253 16.09 -3.56 -22.97
CA GLU A 253 15.75 -4.97 -23.23
C GLU A 253 15.80 -5.32 -24.72
N GLN A 254 15.36 -4.42 -25.61
CA GLN A 254 15.51 -4.59 -27.06
C GLN A 254 16.98 -4.62 -27.47
N GLN A 255 17.79 -3.66 -27.00
CA GLN A 255 19.23 -3.65 -27.27
C GLN A 255 19.92 -4.94 -26.79
N LEU A 256 19.54 -5.46 -25.62
CA LEU A 256 20.07 -6.71 -25.10
C LEU A 256 19.70 -7.91 -26.00
N LYS A 257 18.48 -7.95 -26.53
CA LYS A 257 18.07 -8.99 -27.49
C LYS A 257 18.87 -8.92 -28.78
N GLU A 258 19.05 -7.73 -29.33
CA GLU A 258 19.87 -7.53 -30.53
C GLU A 258 21.32 -7.97 -30.31
N GLN A 259 21.92 -7.59 -29.18
CA GLN A 259 23.27 -8.01 -28.81
C GLN A 259 23.40 -9.53 -28.66
N LYS A 260 22.39 -10.20 -28.08
CA LYS A 260 22.37 -11.68 -28.00
C LYS A 260 22.35 -12.33 -29.38
N ILE A 261 21.53 -11.82 -30.30
CA ILE A 261 21.46 -12.34 -31.68
C ILE A 261 22.80 -12.13 -32.39
N LEU A 262 23.43 -10.96 -32.23
CA LEU A 262 24.76 -10.70 -32.79
C LEU A 262 25.81 -11.65 -32.23
N ASN A 263 25.79 -11.91 -30.92
CA ASN A 263 26.74 -12.80 -30.27
C ASN A 263 26.55 -14.26 -30.71
N GLU A 264 25.30 -14.72 -30.87
CA GLU A 264 25.01 -16.05 -31.44
C GLU A 264 25.51 -16.19 -32.88
N ARG A 265 25.38 -15.14 -33.70
CA ARG A 265 25.92 -15.13 -35.08
C ARG A 265 27.44 -15.20 -35.06
N ALA A 266 28.10 -14.37 -34.25
CA ALA A 266 29.54 -14.38 -34.09
C ALA A 266 30.05 -15.74 -33.58
N GLY A 267 29.34 -16.38 -32.65
CA GLY A 267 29.64 -17.73 -32.17
C GLY A 267 29.59 -18.78 -33.29
N LYS A 268 28.54 -18.76 -34.14
CA LYS A 268 28.44 -19.66 -35.30
C LYS A 268 29.54 -19.42 -36.32
N GLU A 269 29.89 -18.16 -36.59
CA GLU A 269 31.01 -17.82 -37.47
C GLU A 269 32.33 -18.35 -36.91
N LEU A 270 32.56 -18.20 -35.60
CA LEU A 270 33.74 -18.73 -34.92
C LEU A 270 33.82 -20.26 -35.02
N GLU A 271 32.73 -20.97 -34.79
CA GLU A 271 32.66 -22.43 -34.96
C GLU A 271 32.96 -22.86 -36.40
N GLN A 272 32.43 -22.14 -37.39
CA GLN A 272 32.72 -22.39 -38.80
C GLN A 272 34.21 -22.17 -39.11
N PHE A 273 34.81 -21.09 -38.60
CA PHE A 273 36.24 -20.83 -38.77
C PHE A 273 37.09 -21.91 -38.08
N GLN A 274 36.70 -22.36 -36.88
CA GLN A 274 37.38 -23.44 -36.18
C GLN A 274 37.31 -24.76 -36.96
N MET A 275 36.14 -25.13 -37.48
CA MET A 275 35.99 -26.32 -38.32
C MET A 275 36.86 -26.24 -39.58
N ARG A 276 36.87 -25.08 -40.26
CA ARG A 276 37.70 -24.86 -41.44
C ARG A 276 39.20 -24.94 -41.11
N ASN A 277 39.61 -24.34 -40.00
CA ASN A 277 40.99 -24.38 -39.54
C ASN A 277 41.44 -25.82 -39.22
N ASN A 278 40.60 -26.60 -38.54
CA ASN A 278 40.88 -28.00 -38.24
C ASN A 278 41.00 -28.84 -39.52
N LYS A 279 40.12 -28.61 -40.51
CA LYS A 279 40.20 -29.28 -41.81
C LYS A 279 41.50 -28.94 -42.54
N LEU A 280 41.86 -27.66 -42.61
CA LEU A 280 43.12 -27.22 -43.21
C LEU A 280 44.33 -27.81 -42.47
N MET A 281 44.28 -27.91 -41.14
CA MET A 281 45.34 -28.53 -40.34
C MET A 281 45.48 -30.03 -40.68
N GLN A 282 44.36 -30.73 -40.87
CA GLN A 282 44.36 -32.14 -41.29
C GLN A 282 44.89 -32.33 -42.71
N GLU A 283 44.44 -31.50 -43.66
CA GLU A 283 44.94 -31.49 -45.05
C GLU A 283 46.44 -31.21 -45.08
N ASN A 284 46.92 -30.24 -44.30
CA ASN A 284 48.34 -29.92 -44.21
C ASN A 284 49.16 -31.08 -43.62
N LYS A 285 48.62 -31.78 -42.61
CA LYS A 285 49.24 -32.99 -42.08
C LYS A 285 49.30 -34.12 -43.11
N GLN A 286 48.24 -34.30 -43.91
CA GLN A 286 48.22 -35.28 -45.00
C GLN A 286 49.24 -34.91 -46.09
N HIS A 287 49.31 -33.65 -46.50
CA HIS A 287 50.30 -33.17 -47.47
C HIS A 287 51.73 -33.37 -46.96
N SER A 288 51.98 -33.17 -45.66
CA SER A 288 53.28 -33.44 -45.05
C SER A 288 53.67 -34.92 -45.16
N VAL A 289 52.72 -35.84 -44.93
CA VAL A 289 52.97 -37.29 -45.08
C VAL A 289 53.25 -37.65 -46.54
N ILE A 290 52.44 -37.16 -47.48
CA ILE A 290 52.65 -37.40 -48.92
C ILE A 290 54.01 -36.83 -49.36
N PHE A 291 54.40 -35.66 -48.85
CA PHE A 291 55.70 -35.07 -49.15
C PHE A 291 56.86 -35.93 -48.64
N GLU A 292 56.74 -36.49 -47.43
CA GLU A 292 57.73 -37.44 -46.89
C GLU A 292 57.82 -38.73 -47.74
N GLU A 293 56.68 -39.29 -48.16
CA GLU A 293 56.63 -40.47 -49.04
C GLU A 293 57.30 -40.19 -50.39
N VAL A 294 56.95 -39.08 -51.05
CA VAL A 294 57.57 -38.69 -52.34
C VAL A 294 59.06 -38.44 -52.17
N MET A 295 59.49 -37.84 -51.06
CA MET A 295 60.90 -37.62 -50.78
C MET A 295 61.65 -38.95 -50.62
N GLN A 296 61.06 -39.95 -49.95
CA GLN A 296 61.62 -41.30 -49.85
C GLN A 296 61.69 -41.97 -51.22
N ASP A 297 60.64 -41.88 -52.03
CA ASP A 297 60.62 -42.42 -53.40
C ASP A 297 61.71 -41.80 -54.27
N ILE A 298 61.90 -40.47 -54.20
CA ILE A 298 62.98 -39.77 -54.91
C ILE A 298 64.35 -40.29 -54.45
N GLN A 299 64.56 -40.46 -53.15
CA GLN A 299 65.80 -41.02 -52.61
C GLN A 299 66.05 -42.44 -53.12
N GLN A 300 65.02 -43.29 -53.11
CA GLN A 300 65.11 -44.65 -53.62
C GLN A 300 65.42 -44.67 -55.11
N LYS A 301 64.70 -43.90 -55.94
CA LYS A 301 64.93 -43.82 -57.39
C LYS A 301 66.31 -43.26 -57.73
N THR A 302 66.80 -42.30 -56.94
CA THR A 302 68.16 -41.77 -57.09
C THR A 302 69.21 -42.85 -56.80
N ALA A 303 68.99 -43.70 -55.79
CA ALA A 303 69.87 -44.83 -55.50
C ALA A 303 69.83 -45.90 -56.61
N GLU A 304 68.64 -46.23 -57.11
CA GLU A 304 68.46 -47.15 -58.25
C GLU A 304 69.16 -46.62 -59.51
N LEU A 305 69.03 -45.33 -59.82
CA LEU A 305 69.70 -44.70 -60.95
C LEU A 305 71.22 -44.77 -60.82
N LYS A 306 71.78 -44.49 -59.63
CA LYS A 306 73.23 -44.65 -59.39
C LYS A 306 73.71 -46.07 -59.65
N ALA A 307 72.97 -47.08 -59.15
CA ALA A 307 73.31 -48.48 -59.39
C ALA A 307 73.26 -48.82 -60.89
N ARG A 308 72.28 -48.30 -61.63
CA ARG A 308 72.19 -48.50 -63.09
C ARG A 308 73.29 -47.76 -63.85
N ASP A 309 73.67 -46.56 -63.43
CA ASP A 309 74.81 -45.86 -64.02
C ASP A 309 76.11 -46.64 -63.80
N GLU A 310 76.32 -47.22 -62.62
CA GLU A 310 77.44 -48.12 -62.33
C GLU A 310 77.43 -49.35 -63.26
N GLU A 311 76.30 -50.04 -63.39
CA GLU A 311 76.14 -51.16 -64.35
C GLU A 311 76.45 -50.75 -65.80
N VAL A 312 75.97 -49.56 -66.23
CA VAL A 312 76.25 -49.04 -67.57
C VAL A 312 77.74 -48.73 -67.75
N THR A 313 78.41 -48.19 -66.74
CA THR A 313 79.86 -47.96 -66.81
C THR A 313 80.64 -49.28 -66.91
N GLU A 314 80.22 -50.32 -66.20
CA GLU A 314 80.80 -51.65 -66.27
C GLU A 314 80.60 -52.27 -67.66
N MET A 315 79.37 -52.21 -68.20
CA MET A 315 79.08 -52.65 -69.56
C MET A 315 79.88 -51.88 -70.62
N ARG A 316 80.08 -50.57 -70.46
CA ARG A 316 80.92 -49.77 -71.37
C ARG A 316 82.39 -50.20 -71.33
N LEU A 317 82.91 -50.53 -70.15
CA LEU A 317 84.26 -51.08 -70.00
C LEU A 317 84.37 -52.43 -70.70
N GLU A 318 83.36 -53.30 -70.56
CA GLU A 318 83.34 -54.61 -71.21
C GLU A 318 83.24 -54.50 -72.73
N ILE A 319 82.39 -53.61 -73.25
CA ILE A 319 82.32 -53.29 -74.68
C ILE A 319 83.68 -52.77 -75.18
N SER A 320 84.38 -51.93 -74.41
CA SER A 320 85.72 -51.47 -74.79
C SER A 320 86.73 -52.63 -74.87
N LYS A 321 86.65 -53.63 -73.98
CA LYS A 321 87.51 -54.82 -74.06
C LYS A 321 87.17 -55.66 -75.30
N LEU A 322 85.89 -55.91 -75.53
CA LEU A 322 85.41 -56.67 -76.69
C LEU A 322 85.79 -56.00 -78.01
N ASN A 323 85.69 -54.67 -78.11
CA ASN A 323 86.15 -53.93 -79.28
C ASN A 323 87.65 -54.09 -79.54
N LYS A 324 88.50 -54.05 -78.49
CA LYS A 324 89.93 -54.34 -78.64
C LYS A 324 90.17 -55.76 -79.16
N VAL A 325 89.42 -56.75 -78.67
CA VAL A 325 89.49 -58.14 -79.17
C VAL A 325 89.06 -58.22 -80.63
N ARG A 326 87.95 -57.57 -81.00
CA ARG A 326 87.46 -57.50 -82.37
C ARG A 326 88.51 -56.89 -83.30
N ASP A 327 89.12 -55.78 -82.94
CA ASP A 327 90.12 -55.09 -83.78
C ASP A 327 91.36 -55.98 -84.00
N VAL A 328 91.79 -56.74 -82.99
CA VAL A 328 92.86 -57.75 -83.12
C VAL A 328 92.45 -58.88 -84.08
N LEU A 329 91.22 -59.38 -83.99
CA LEU A 329 90.71 -60.41 -84.90
C LEU A 329 90.57 -59.90 -86.33
N GLN A 330 90.13 -58.66 -86.50
CA GLN A 330 89.98 -58.01 -87.81
C GLN A 330 91.33 -57.77 -88.48
N HIS A 331 92.37 -57.43 -87.72
CA HIS A 331 93.75 -57.37 -88.22
C HIS A 331 94.25 -58.74 -88.68
N LYS A 332 94.00 -59.81 -87.91
CA LYS A 332 94.34 -61.19 -88.32
C LYS A 332 93.62 -61.62 -89.59
N LEU A 333 92.35 -61.24 -89.74
CA LEU A 333 91.55 -61.54 -90.94
C LEU A 333 92.17 -60.85 -92.17
N ARG A 334 92.57 -59.58 -92.07
CA ARG A 334 93.26 -58.86 -93.15
C ARG A 334 94.55 -59.55 -93.60
N VAL A 335 95.37 -60.00 -92.65
CA VAL A 335 96.61 -60.73 -92.96
C VAL A 335 96.30 -62.04 -93.69
N ALA A 336 95.24 -62.75 -93.30
CA ALA A 336 94.80 -63.96 -94.00
C ALA A 336 94.25 -63.68 -95.41
N GLU A 337 93.55 -62.55 -95.61
CA GLU A 337 93.07 -62.11 -96.92
C GLU A 337 94.24 -61.74 -97.86
N GLU A 338 95.28 -61.07 -97.36
CA GLU A 338 96.50 -60.79 -98.13
C GLU A 338 97.21 -62.08 -98.58
N GLN A 339 97.36 -63.05 -97.67
CA GLN A 339 97.93 -64.37 -98.01
C GLN A 339 97.12 -65.12 -99.07
N LYS A 340 95.79 -64.95 -99.09
CA LYS A 340 94.92 -65.53 -100.13
C LYS A 340 95.16 -64.88 -101.49
N VAL A 341 95.35 -63.55 -101.53
CA VAL A 341 95.63 -62.82 -102.77
C VAL A 341 96.98 -63.23 -103.36
N ASP A 342 98.00 -63.40 -102.53
CA ASP A 342 99.32 -63.90 -102.96
C ASP A 342 99.22 -65.31 -103.57
N ALA A 343 98.45 -66.20 -102.94
CA ALA A 343 98.18 -67.54 -103.47
C ALA A 343 97.41 -67.52 -104.82
N GLU A 344 96.49 -66.57 -105.03
CA GLU A 344 95.84 -66.39 -106.33
C GLU A 344 96.79 -65.85 -107.41
N HIS A 345 97.82 -65.09 -107.03
CA HIS A 345 98.84 -64.61 -107.94
C HIS A 345 99.74 -65.75 -108.44
N GLU A 346 100.16 -66.66 -107.56
CA GLU A 346 100.90 -67.88 -107.94
C GLU A 346 100.09 -68.78 -108.87
N ARG A 347 98.78 -68.94 -108.62
CA ARG A 347 97.86 -69.68 -109.51
C ARG A 347 97.83 -69.10 -110.93
N ASN A 348 97.84 -67.77 -111.07
CA ASN A 348 97.79 -67.11 -112.37
C ASN A 348 99.12 -67.21 -113.15
N ILE A 349 100.26 -67.25 -112.48
CA ILE A 349 101.58 -67.48 -113.10
C ILE A 349 101.64 -68.90 -113.70
N LEU A 350 101.19 -69.91 -112.95
CA LEU A 350 101.13 -71.30 -113.41
C LEU A 350 100.15 -71.48 -114.59
N LYS A 351 99.03 -70.75 -114.60
CA LYS A 351 98.06 -70.75 -115.71
C LYS A 351 98.64 -70.16 -117.01
N ASN A 352 99.51 -69.15 -116.91
CA ASN A 352 100.16 -68.55 -118.08
C ASN A 352 101.25 -69.44 -118.68
N GLN A 353 101.94 -70.25 -117.88
CA GLN A 353 102.92 -71.25 -118.34
C GLN A 353 102.26 -72.40 -119.11
N VAL A 354 101.02 -72.79 -118.76
CA VAL A 354 100.23 -73.79 -119.51
C VAL A 354 99.78 -73.25 -120.88
N SER A 355 99.41 -71.96 -120.97
CA SER A 355 99.00 -71.35 -122.24
C SER A 355 100.14 -71.15 -123.28
N GLY A 356 101.40 -71.25 -122.84
CA GLY A 356 102.59 -71.17 -123.71
C GLY A 356 102.90 -72.49 -124.41
N LEU A 357 102.68 -73.62 -123.74
CA LEU A 357 102.95 -74.96 -124.28
C LEU A 357 101.84 -75.45 -125.24
N GLU A 358 100.61 -74.92 -125.13
CA GLU A 358 99.52 -75.21 -126.07
C GLU A 358 99.67 -74.48 -127.42
N ARG A 359 100.48 -73.40 -127.48
CA ARG A 359 100.77 -72.66 -128.73
C ARG A 359 101.85 -73.28 -129.61
N GLU A 360 102.65 -74.22 -129.10
CA GLU A 360 103.66 -74.95 -129.88
C GLU A 360 103.10 -76.22 -130.55
N LEU A 361 101.95 -76.73 -130.12
CA LEU A 361 101.30 -77.94 -130.68
C LEU A 361 100.34 -77.64 -131.85
N GLU A 362 99.74 -76.44 -131.88
CA GLU A 362 98.77 -76.02 -132.93
C GLU A 362 99.45 -75.52 -134.22
N ALA A 363 100.74 -75.16 -134.16
CA ALA A 363 101.55 -74.75 -135.30
C ALA A 363 101.93 -75.93 -136.24
N ALA A 364 101.81 -77.19 -135.78
CA ALA A 364 102.19 -78.38 -136.55
C ALA A 364 101.05 -79.04 -137.34
N LYS A 365 99.78 -78.63 -137.18
CA LYS A 365 98.62 -79.23 -137.88
C LYS A 365 98.00 -78.37 -139.00
N LYS A 366 98.40 -77.10 -139.15
CA LYS A 366 97.83 -76.15 -140.14
C LYS A 366 98.73 -75.86 -141.35
N GLN A 367 99.42 -76.89 -141.84
CA GLN A 367 100.05 -76.92 -143.18
C GLN A 367 99.42 -78.02 -144.10
N ALA A 368 98.32 -78.66 -143.67
CA ALA A 368 97.74 -79.81 -144.39
C ALA A 368 96.26 -79.69 -144.81
N GLU A 369 95.57 -78.57 -144.56
CA GLU A 369 94.19 -78.36 -145.08
C GLU A 369 94.00 -76.99 -145.76
N ILE A 370 95.07 -76.47 -146.37
CA ILE A 370 94.95 -75.59 -147.54
C ILE A 370 94.85 -76.50 -148.75
N ASP A 371 93.65 -77.03 -148.97
CA ASP A 371 93.06 -77.45 -150.24
C ASP A 371 91.82 -78.29 -149.89
N LYS A 372 90.59 -77.96 -150.27
CA LYS A 372 90.17 -76.96 -151.24
C LYS A 372 88.65 -76.86 -151.15
N LYS A 373 88.18 -75.66 -150.84
CA LYS A 373 86.87 -75.17 -151.28
C LYS A 373 86.79 -75.32 -152.80
N ALA A 374 86.05 -76.32 -153.26
CA ALA A 374 85.43 -76.41 -154.58
C ALA A 374 84.57 -77.68 -154.54
N VAL A 375 83.25 -77.67 -154.56
CA VAL A 375 82.29 -76.71 -155.09
C VAL A 375 80.95 -77.14 -154.48
N ASP A 376 80.26 -76.22 -153.80
CA ASP A 376 78.79 -76.23 -153.78
C ASP A 376 78.34 -76.10 -155.23
N ASP A 377 77.77 -77.15 -155.81
CA ASP A 377 76.43 -77.09 -156.39
C ASP A 377 76.06 -78.32 -157.23
N LEU A 378 74.89 -78.85 -156.85
CA LEU A 378 73.86 -79.50 -157.67
C LEU A 378 73.88 -81.02 -157.89
N MET A 379 72.79 -81.59 -157.34
CA MET A 379 71.80 -82.41 -158.04
C MET A 379 72.11 -83.90 -158.28
N ARG A 380 71.61 -84.74 -157.37
CA ARG A 380 70.39 -85.57 -157.55
C ARG A 380 70.37 -86.69 -156.51
N GLU A 381 69.36 -86.69 -155.65
CA GLU A 381 68.58 -87.90 -155.39
C GLU A 381 67.21 -87.50 -154.80
N ARG A 382 66.28 -87.30 -155.74
CA ARG A 382 64.93 -86.75 -155.59
C ARG A 382 63.84 -87.82 -155.68
N ASP A 383 64.14 -89.12 -155.74
CA ASP A 383 63.14 -90.12 -156.16
C ASP A 383 62.84 -91.29 -155.20
N MET A 384 63.19 -91.23 -153.90
CA MET A 384 62.83 -92.30 -152.94
C MET A 384 62.04 -91.85 -151.68
N LEU A 385 61.23 -90.80 -151.76
CA LEU A 385 60.40 -90.32 -150.63
C LEU A 385 58.92 -90.05 -150.96
N SER A 386 58.41 -90.56 -152.09
CA SER A 386 57.02 -90.28 -152.54
C SER A 386 55.99 -91.40 -152.29
N LYS A 387 56.31 -92.48 -151.54
CA LYS A 387 55.34 -93.59 -151.30
C LYS A 387 54.81 -93.76 -149.87
N ASN A 388 55.35 -93.07 -148.86
CA ASN A 388 54.96 -93.27 -147.45
C ASN A 388 54.01 -92.21 -146.86
N LEU A 389 53.64 -91.17 -147.62
CA LEU A 389 52.84 -90.04 -147.10
C LEU A 389 51.36 -90.39 -146.87
N VAL A 390 50.78 -91.31 -147.65
CA VAL A 390 49.30 -91.49 -147.71
C VAL A 390 48.72 -92.26 -146.52
N LYS A 391 49.52 -93.06 -145.78
CA LYS A 391 49.04 -93.80 -144.58
C LYS A 391 49.14 -93.01 -143.27
N ALA A 392 49.96 -91.95 -143.20
CA ALA A 392 50.12 -91.15 -141.98
C ALA A 392 48.98 -90.14 -141.78
N THR A 393 48.35 -89.67 -142.86
CA THR A 393 47.32 -88.62 -142.80
C THR A 393 45.98 -89.08 -142.19
N SER A 394 45.62 -90.36 -142.23
CA SER A 394 44.33 -90.82 -141.70
C SER A 394 44.32 -91.03 -140.18
N THR A 395 45.46 -91.37 -139.58
CA THR A 395 45.58 -91.54 -138.12
C THR A 395 45.65 -90.19 -137.41
N THR A 396 46.31 -89.17 -138.00
CA THR A 396 46.37 -87.81 -137.43
C THR A 396 44.98 -87.15 -137.32
N GLN A 397 44.07 -87.44 -138.25
CA GLN A 397 42.71 -86.87 -138.23
C GLN A 397 41.85 -87.43 -137.08
N GLN A 398 42.06 -88.70 -136.68
CA GLN A 398 41.34 -89.29 -135.55
C GLN A 398 41.85 -88.74 -134.21
N GLN A 399 43.16 -88.58 -134.02
CA GLN A 399 43.72 -87.95 -132.81
C GLN A 399 43.24 -86.50 -132.63
N MET A 400 43.11 -85.72 -133.71
CA MET A 400 42.68 -84.32 -133.65
C MET A 400 41.24 -84.14 -133.12
N ASN A 401 40.34 -85.07 -133.46
CA ASN A 401 38.96 -85.03 -132.97
C ASN A 401 38.88 -85.36 -131.46
N LEU A 402 39.76 -86.23 -130.95
CA LEU A 402 39.82 -86.57 -129.52
C LEU A 402 40.31 -85.40 -128.67
N VAL A 403 41.33 -84.67 -129.15
CA VAL A 403 41.88 -83.48 -128.46
C VAL A 403 40.83 -82.37 -128.33
N LYS A 404 40.00 -82.14 -129.37
CA LYS A 404 38.91 -81.15 -129.31
C LYS A 404 37.87 -81.46 -128.23
N ILE A 405 37.55 -82.74 -128.03
CA ILE A 405 36.60 -83.17 -126.97
C ILE A 405 37.23 -82.93 -125.59
N HIS A 406 38.51 -83.26 -125.40
CA HIS A 406 39.20 -83.02 -124.13
C HIS A 406 39.41 -81.54 -123.83
N GLU A 407 39.69 -80.69 -124.82
CA GLU A 407 39.76 -79.23 -124.62
C GLU A 407 38.40 -78.65 -124.19
N GLN A 408 37.30 -79.11 -124.79
CA GLN A 408 35.97 -78.67 -124.39
C GLN A 408 35.63 -79.12 -122.96
N SER A 409 35.99 -80.35 -122.58
CA SER A 409 35.80 -80.86 -121.22
C SER A 409 36.65 -80.09 -120.19
N LYS A 410 37.91 -79.78 -120.51
CA LYS A 410 38.79 -78.96 -119.66
C LYS A 410 38.19 -77.57 -119.45
N LYS A 411 37.70 -76.93 -120.52
CA LYS A 411 37.08 -75.60 -120.43
C LYS A 411 35.85 -75.61 -119.52
N ASN A 412 35.00 -76.63 -119.62
CA ASN A 412 33.84 -76.79 -118.74
C ASN A 412 34.26 -76.91 -117.26
N LEU A 413 35.26 -77.76 -116.96
CA LEU A 413 35.79 -77.93 -115.60
C LEU A 413 36.46 -76.65 -115.06
N GLU A 414 37.15 -75.89 -115.90
CA GLU A 414 37.74 -74.59 -115.52
C GLU A 414 36.66 -73.57 -115.12
N THR A 415 35.54 -73.52 -115.85
CA THR A 415 34.38 -72.70 -115.46
C THR A 415 33.76 -73.15 -114.13
N GLU A 416 33.62 -74.45 -113.90
CA GLU A 416 33.11 -74.98 -112.62
C GLU A 416 34.03 -74.61 -111.45
N ILE A 417 35.34 -74.78 -111.60
CA ILE A 417 36.33 -74.38 -110.59
C ILE A 417 36.24 -72.88 -110.29
N GLN A 418 36.07 -72.04 -111.32
CA GLN A 418 35.92 -70.60 -111.13
C GLN A 418 34.62 -70.26 -110.40
N ASN A 419 33.52 -70.94 -110.73
CA ASN A 419 32.24 -70.78 -110.01
C ASN A 419 32.37 -71.18 -108.53
N TYR A 420 33.03 -72.30 -108.23
CA TYR A 420 33.28 -72.70 -106.84
C TYR A 420 34.20 -71.73 -106.08
N LYS A 421 35.23 -71.17 -106.74
CA LYS A 421 36.07 -70.11 -106.14
C LYS A 421 35.26 -68.85 -105.81
N ASN A 422 34.41 -68.41 -106.73
CA ASN A 422 33.54 -67.26 -106.51
C ASN A 422 32.56 -67.50 -105.36
N GLU A 423 31.99 -68.71 -105.26
CA GLU A 423 31.07 -69.07 -104.19
C GLU A 423 31.78 -69.16 -102.82
N ALA A 424 32.98 -69.74 -102.77
CA ALA A 424 33.82 -69.75 -101.57
C ALA A 424 34.17 -68.33 -101.09
N GLN A 425 34.42 -67.40 -102.02
CA GLN A 425 34.69 -66.01 -101.68
C GLN A 425 33.44 -65.29 -101.13
N LYS A 426 32.25 -65.57 -101.68
CA LYS A 426 30.98 -65.07 -101.12
C LYS A 426 30.75 -65.60 -99.70
N GLN A 427 30.93 -66.90 -99.48
CA GLN A 427 30.76 -67.50 -98.16
C GLN A 427 31.73 -66.89 -97.13
N ARG A 428 32.99 -66.64 -97.50
CA ARG A 428 33.95 -65.94 -96.61
C ARG A 428 33.49 -64.53 -96.24
N LYS A 429 32.91 -63.78 -97.17
CA LYS A 429 32.36 -62.44 -96.88
C LYS A 429 31.16 -62.52 -95.92
N ILE A 430 30.29 -63.50 -96.09
CA ILE A 430 29.15 -63.73 -95.20
C ILE A 430 29.63 -64.11 -93.79
N ILE A 431 30.60 -65.02 -93.67
CA ILE A 431 31.19 -65.41 -92.38
C ILE A 431 31.78 -64.19 -91.67
N TYR A 432 32.58 -63.38 -92.36
CA TYR A 432 33.16 -62.17 -91.78
C TYR A 432 32.11 -61.17 -91.28
N GLN A 433 31.02 -61.00 -92.04
CA GLN A 433 29.92 -60.12 -91.63
C GLN A 433 29.19 -60.66 -90.38
N LEU A 434 28.92 -61.97 -90.34
CA LEU A 434 28.30 -62.61 -89.17
C LEU A 434 29.21 -62.57 -87.93
N GLU A 435 30.52 -62.72 -88.09
CA GLU A 435 31.49 -62.56 -87.00
C GLU A 435 31.50 -61.13 -86.46
N LYS A 436 31.48 -60.14 -87.35
CA LYS A 436 31.39 -58.72 -86.97
C LYS A 436 30.09 -58.41 -86.22
N GLU A 437 28.96 -58.95 -86.66
CA GLU A 437 27.67 -58.79 -86.00
C GLU A 437 27.66 -59.48 -84.63
N ARG A 438 28.19 -60.71 -84.53
CA ARG A 438 28.35 -61.42 -83.27
C ARG A 438 29.17 -60.61 -82.26
N ASP A 439 30.32 -60.09 -82.69
CA ASP A 439 31.19 -59.29 -81.82
C ASP A 439 30.52 -57.95 -81.43
N GLY A 440 29.72 -57.37 -82.32
CA GLY A 440 28.83 -56.24 -82.03
C GLY A 440 27.84 -56.55 -80.90
N PHE A 441 27.09 -57.65 -81.02
CA PHE A 441 26.12 -58.06 -79.99
C PHE A 441 26.78 -58.44 -78.66
N ILE A 442 27.98 -59.02 -78.68
CA ILE A 442 28.75 -59.31 -77.46
C ILE A 442 29.11 -58.01 -76.73
N ASN A 443 29.59 -57.00 -77.47
CA ASN A 443 29.93 -55.70 -76.88
C ASN A 443 28.67 -55.00 -76.34
N GLU A 444 27.57 -54.97 -77.10
CA GLU A 444 26.31 -54.39 -76.65
C GLU A 444 25.77 -55.09 -75.38
N THR A 445 25.84 -56.42 -75.34
CA THR A 445 25.44 -57.21 -74.17
C THR A 445 26.33 -56.90 -72.96
N ARG A 446 27.64 -56.73 -73.16
CA ARG A 446 28.58 -56.35 -72.10
C ARG A 446 28.23 -54.96 -71.55
N ASP A 447 28.02 -53.99 -72.43
CA ASP A 447 27.72 -52.60 -72.05
C ASP A 447 26.37 -52.52 -71.31
N LEU A 448 25.36 -53.28 -71.76
CA LEU A 448 24.08 -53.40 -71.07
C LEU A 448 24.23 -54.06 -69.69
N LYS A 449 25.03 -55.12 -69.57
CA LYS A 449 25.32 -55.75 -68.27
C LYS A 449 26.02 -54.79 -67.30
N GLU A 450 26.97 -54.01 -67.78
CA GLU A 450 27.66 -53.00 -66.97
C GLU A 450 26.70 -51.90 -66.50
N LYS A 451 25.81 -51.42 -67.39
CA LYS A 451 24.75 -50.47 -67.02
C LYS A 451 23.80 -51.04 -65.96
N VAL A 452 23.38 -52.29 -66.08
CA VAL A 452 22.52 -52.95 -65.08
C VAL A 452 23.23 -53.02 -63.72
N LEU A 453 24.50 -53.44 -63.69
CA LEU A 453 25.29 -53.47 -62.45
C LEU A 453 25.45 -52.09 -61.81
N LYS A 454 25.67 -51.05 -62.62
CA LYS A 454 25.71 -49.67 -62.12
C LYS A 454 24.39 -49.24 -61.51
N HIS A 455 23.27 -49.51 -62.19
CA HIS A 455 21.94 -49.17 -61.67
C HIS A 455 21.58 -49.95 -60.41
N MET A 456 22.01 -51.22 -60.27
CA MET A 456 21.84 -51.98 -59.03
C MET A 456 22.58 -51.32 -57.87
N LYS A 457 23.85 -50.89 -58.07
CA LYS A 457 24.59 -50.15 -57.05
C LYS A 457 23.94 -48.82 -56.70
N ASP A 458 23.42 -48.10 -57.70
CA ASP A 458 22.69 -46.84 -57.46
C ASP A 458 21.42 -47.08 -56.62
N ILE A 459 20.71 -48.20 -56.84
CA ILE A 459 19.54 -48.60 -56.05
C ILE A 459 19.97 -48.91 -54.60
N GLU A 460 21.01 -49.72 -54.40
CA GLU A 460 21.53 -50.04 -53.05
C GLU A 460 21.92 -48.76 -52.29
N ILE A 461 22.60 -47.81 -52.95
CA ILE A 461 22.95 -46.52 -52.33
C ILE A 461 21.69 -45.74 -51.95
N ARG A 462 20.66 -45.72 -52.81
CA ARG A 462 19.40 -45.06 -52.51
C ARG A 462 18.64 -45.73 -51.37
N GLU A 463 18.66 -47.05 -51.27
CA GLU A 463 18.05 -47.79 -50.16
C GLU A 463 18.72 -47.44 -48.83
N ILE A 464 20.06 -47.38 -48.79
CA ILE A 464 20.81 -46.94 -47.61
C ILE A 464 20.40 -45.51 -47.22
N GLN A 465 20.31 -44.59 -48.19
CA GLN A 465 19.89 -43.22 -47.94
C GLN A 465 18.46 -43.14 -47.38
N ILE A 466 17.53 -43.95 -47.90
CA ILE A 466 16.15 -44.03 -47.41
C ILE A 466 16.15 -44.47 -45.94
N CYS A 467 16.88 -45.54 -45.59
CA CYS A 467 16.99 -45.97 -44.19
C CYS A 467 17.58 -44.89 -43.27
N ASP A 468 18.59 -44.14 -43.73
CA ASP A 468 19.15 -43.03 -42.96
C ASP A 468 18.15 -41.88 -42.77
N TYR A 469 17.33 -41.59 -43.78
CA TYR A 469 16.26 -40.60 -43.66
C TYR A 469 15.13 -41.07 -42.74
N GLU A 470 14.72 -42.34 -42.81
CA GLU A 470 13.73 -42.93 -41.91
C GLU A 470 14.18 -42.82 -40.45
N LYS A 471 15.44 -43.15 -40.14
CA LYS A 471 16.01 -42.97 -38.79
C LYS A 471 15.97 -41.52 -38.34
N LYS A 472 16.33 -40.58 -39.21
CA LYS A 472 16.26 -39.13 -38.89
C LYS A 472 14.84 -38.65 -38.63
N ILE A 473 13.85 -39.20 -39.35
CA ILE A 473 12.44 -38.91 -39.12
C ILE A 473 12.03 -39.43 -37.74
N GLU A 474 12.36 -40.69 -37.42
CA GLU A 474 12.02 -41.30 -36.12
C GLU A 474 12.67 -40.54 -34.95
N GLU A 475 13.95 -40.16 -35.06
CA GLU A 475 14.62 -39.30 -34.07
C GLU A 475 13.93 -37.95 -33.90
N SER A 476 13.45 -37.35 -34.99
CA SER A 476 12.73 -36.07 -34.97
C SER A 476 11.35 -36.21 -34.35
N GLU A 477 10.65 -37.32 -34.59
CA GLU A 477 9.37 -37.63 -33.96
C GLU A 477 9.51 -37.85 -32.44
N ILE A 478 10.55 -38.55 -32.01
CA ILE A 478 10.86 -38.71 -30.58
C ILE A 478 11.11 -37.35 -29.93
N LYS A 479 11.94 -36.50 -30.55
CA LYS A 479 12.19 -35.13 -30.08
C LYS A 479 10.91 -34.30 -30.02
N PHE A 480 10.06 -34.40 -31.03
CA PHE A 480 8.77 -33.71 -31.07
C PHE A 480 7.86 -34.15 -29.90
N LYS A 481 7.72 -35.46 -29.68
CA LYS A 481 6.95 -36.00 -28.54
C LYS A 481 7.51 -35.54 -27.21
N GLN A 482 8.83 -35.54 -27.03
CA GLN A 482 9.46 -35.01 -25.82
C GLN A 482 9.14 -33.52 -25.61
N GLN A 483 9.22 -32.71 -26.66
CA GLN A 483 8.87 -31.28 -26.58
C GLN A 483 7.39 -31.05 -26.28
N GLN A 484 6.50 -31.89 -26.83
CA GLN A 484 5.07 -31.86 -26.50
C GLN A 484 4.84 -32.13 -25.01
N THR A 485 5.42 -33.19 -24.46
CA THR A 485 5.33 -33.52 -23.03
C THR A 485 5.86 -32.38 -22.15
N ASN A 486 6.99 -31.78 -22.52
CA ASN A 486 7.53 -30.63 -21.80
C ASN A 486 6.61 -29.40 -21.85
N CYS A 487 6.00 -29.11 -23.01
CA CYS A 487 5.02 -28.03 -23.13
C CYS A 487 3.77 -28.28 -22.27
N GLU A 488 3.30 -29.52 -22.20
CA GLU A 488 2.18 -29.91 -21.35
C GLU A 488 2.53 -29.76 -19.86
N ALA A 489 3.73 -30.18 -19.45
CA ALA A 489 4.25 -29.98 -18.10
C ALA A 489 4.31 -28.48 -17.72
N VAL A 490 4.90 -27.64 -18.57
CA VAL A 490 4.97 -26.18 -18.34
C VAL A 490 3.57 -25.56 -18.27
N ARG A 491 2.61 -26.04 -19.06
CA ARG A 491 1.22 -25.58 -18.97
C ARG A 491 0.58 -25.97 -17.63
N MET A 492 0.82 -27.20 -17.15
CA MET A 492 0.33 -27.63 -15.84
C MET A 492 0.96 -26.81 -14.71
N GLU A 493 2.27 -26.58 -14.74
CA GLU A 493 2.98 -25.73 -13.77
C GLU A 493 2.46 -24.30 -13.78
N ARG A 494 2.29 -23.68 -14.96
CA ARG A 494 1.68 -22.36 -15.08
C ARG A 494 0.29 -22.31 -14.45
N ASN A 495 -0.55 -23.33 -14.68
CA ASN A 495 -1.89 -23.39 -14.11
C ASN A 495 -1.84 -23.53 -12.58
N LEU A 496 -0.90 -24.33 -12.06
CA LEU A 496 -0.66 -24.48 -10.63
C LEU A 496 -0.22 -23.15 -9.99
N TYR A 497 0.76 -22.47 -10.58
CA TYR A 497 1.20 -21.16 -10.08
C TYR A 497 0.11 -20.09 -10.20
N SER A 498 -0.72 -20.12 -11.25
CA SER A 498 -1.87 -19.23 -11.37
C SER A 498 -2.88 -19.47 -10.25
N LYS A 499 -3.13 -20.73 -9.87
CA LYS A 499 -4.00 -21.07 -8.75
C LYS A 499 -3.42 -20.59 -7.42
N ASN A 500 -2.15 -20.90 -7.15
CA ASN A 500 -1.47 -20.46 -5.92
C ASN A 500 -1.42 -18.93 -5.80
N LEU A 501 -1.27 -18.22 -6.93
CA LEU A 501 -1.30 -16.76 -6.95
C LEU A 501 -2.68 -16.21 -6.57
N ILE A 502 -3.76 -16.86 -7.01
CA ILE A 502 -5.13 -16.48 -6.64
C ILE A 502 -5.34 -16.73 -5.14
N GLU A 503 -4.97 -17.90 -4.64
CA GLU A 503 -5.08 -18.24 -3.21
C GLU A 503 -4.30 -17.26 -2.34
N ALA A 504 -3.05 -16.91 -2.71
CA ALA A 504 -2.27 -15.91 -2.00
C ALA A 504 -2.90 -14.51 -2.05
N LYS A 505 -3.56 -14.13 -3.15
CA LYS A 505 -4.29 -12.86 -3.25
C LYS A 505 -5.52 -12.85 -2.34
N ASP A 506 -6.23 -13.96 -2.24
CA ASP A 506 -7.39 -14.10 -1.36
C ASP A 506 -6.98 -14.05 0.11
N GLU A 507 -5.87 -14.70 0.49
CA GLU A 507 -5.28 -14.59 1.84
C GLU A 507 -4.84 -13.16 2.18
N ILE A 508 -4.22 -12.44 1.22
CA ILE A 508 -3.88 -11.02 1.39
C ILE A 508 -5.15 -10.17 1.59
N ALA A 509 -6.23 -10.46 0.86
CA ALA A 509 -7.49 -9.75 1.03
C ALA A 509 -8.11 -10.03 2.41
N GLU A 510 -8.07 -11.28 2.87
CA GLU A 510 -8.57 -11.66 4.19
C GLU A 510 -7.76 -11.03 5.33
N THR A 511 -6.42 -11.05 5.25
CA THR A 511 -5.54 -10.42 6.24
C THR A 511 -5.73 -8.90 6.27
N ARG A 512 -5.93 -8.24 5.12
CA ARG A 512 -6.31 -6.82 5.07
C ARG A 512 -7.64 -6.53 5.75
N LYS A 513 -8.63 -7.41 5.60
CA LYS A 513 -9.92 -7.29 6.28
C LYS A 513 -9.75 -7.44 7.79
N LYS A 514 -8.97 -8.43 8.25
CA LYS A 514 -8.63 -8.62 9.66
C LYS A 514 -7.90 -7.39 10.23
N LEU A 515 -6.94 -6.84 9.50
CA LEU A 515 -6.22 -5.62 9.89
C LEU A 515 -7.17 -4.43 10.07
N LYS A 516 -8.13 -4.23 9.15
CA LYS A 516 -9.15 -3.17 9.31
C LYS A 516 -9.99 -3.36 10.58
N THR A 517 -10.39 -4.59 10.89
CA THR A 517 -11.11 -4.88 12.13
C THR A 517 -10.27 -4.56 13.36
N VAL A 518 -8.99 -4.94 13.38
CA VAL A 518 -8.07 -4.65 14.49
C VAL A 518 -7.82 -3.15 14.62
N ILE A 519 -7.68 -2.40 13.53
CA ILE A 519 -7.56 -0.94 13.56
C ILE A 519 -8.79 -0.33 14.23
N HIS A 520 -9.99 -0.77 13.84
CA HIS A 520 -11.23 -0.28 14.46
C HIS A 520 -11.29 -0.61 15.95
N GLN A 521 -10.84 -1.80 16.36
CA GLN A 521 -10.73 -2.16 17.79
C GLN A 521 -9.71 -1.29 18.54
N VAL A 522 -8.59 -0.96 17.91
CA VAL A 522 -7.58 -0.06 18.50
C VAL A 522 -8.16 1.34 18.69
N ASP A 523 -8.91 1.85 17.72
CA ASP A 523 -9.54 3.16 17.82
C ASP A 523 -10.63 3.19 18.92
N GLN A 524 -11.45 2.13 19.02
CA GLN A 524 -12.40 1.97 20.12
C GLN A 524 -11.70 1.95 21.48
N LEU A 525 -10.61 1.18 21.63
CA LEU A 525 -9.85 1.13 22.87
C LEU A 525 -9.19 2.46 23.22
N LYS A 526 -8.73 3.24 22.23
CA LYS A 526 -8.22 4.59 22.46
C LYS A 526 -9.29 5.54 22.98
N GLU A 527 -10.51 5.45 22.43
CA GLU A 527 -11.65 6.25 22.88
C GLU A 527 -12.04 5.86 24.32
N GLU A 528 -12.10 4.56 24.63
CA GLU A 528 -12.32 4.08 26.01
C GLU A 528 -11.23 4.53 26.98
N ILE A 529 -9.96 4.57 26.56
CA ILE A 529 -8.87 5.10 27.38
C ILE A 529 -9.06 6.59 27.64
N ALA A 530 -9.38 7.37 26.60
CA ALA A 530 -9.62 8.82 26.74
C ALA A 530 -10.80 9.12 27.67
N ASP A 531 -11.89 8.36 27.56
CA ASP A 531 -13.04 8.47 28.46
C ASP A 531 -12.67 8.13 29.91
N ARG A 532 -11.86 7.09 30.12
CA ARG A 532 -11.37 6.74 31.46
C ARG A 532 -10.39 7.77 32.03
N GLU A 533 -9.52 8.34 31.21
CA GLU A 533 -8.62 9.43 31.61
C GLU A 533 -9.42 10.66 32.04
N ALA A 534 -10.42 11.07 31.26
CA ALA A 534 -11.31 12.17 31.62
C ALA A 534 -12.09 11.89 32.93
N ALA A 535 -12.57 10.66 33.13
CA ALA A 535 -13.22 10.25 34.38
C ALA A 535 -12.24 10.29 35.56
N LEU A 536 -10.99 9.87 35.36
CA LEU A 536 -9.94 9.91 36.38
C LEU A 536 -9.59 11.34 36.76
N GLU A 537 -9.41 12.24 35.79
CA GLU A 537 -9.16 13.67 36.04
C GLU A 537 -10.30 14.31 36.84
N LYS A 538 -11.54 14.00 36.48
CA LYS A 538 -12.72 14.48 37.21
C LYS A 538 -12.73 13.96 38.65
N ALA A 539 -12.49 12.67 38.87
CA ALA A 539 -12.39 12.09 40.20
C ALA A 539 -11.25 12.70 41.01
N HIS A 540 -10.12 12.99 40.36
CA HIS A 540 -8.96 13.63 41.01
C HIS A 540 -9.28 15.08 41.43
N ALA A 541 -10.03 15.82 40.62
CA ALA A 541 -10.50 17.16 40.95
C ALA A 541 -11.51 17.15 42.11
N GLU A 542 -12.48 16.23 42.09
CA GLU A 542 -13.44 16.02 43.18
C GLU A 542 -12.74 15.64 44.49
N HIS A 543 -11.75 14.74 44.42
CA HIS A 543 -10.95 14.36 45.59
C HIS A 543 -10.16 15.54 46.15
N GLN A 544 -9.54 16.36 45.29
CA GLN A 544 -8.80 17.54 45.73
C GLN A 544 -9.71 18.59 46.37
N GLN A 545 -10.92 18.77 45.84
CA GLN A 545 -11.94 19.63 46.45
C GLN A 545 -12.36 19.10 47.83
N THR A 546 -12.61 17.81 47.94
CA THR A 546 -12.99 17.15 49.20
C THR A 546 -11.87 17.25 50.26
N GLU A 547 -10.60 17.11 49.88
CA GLU A 547 -9.47 17.31 50.81
C GLU A 547 -9.39 18.75 51.30
N LYS A 548 -9.59 19.75 50.42
CA LYS A 548 -9.64 21.17 50.85
C LYS A 548 -10.77 21.43 51.84
N GLU A 549 -11.96 20.86 51.60
CA GLU A 549 -13.10 20.96 52.51
C GLU A 549 -12.81 20.28 53.84
N LYS A 550 -12.19 19.10 53.83
CA LYS A 550 -11.75 18.38 55.03
C LYS A 550 -10.70 19.15 55.82
N GLU A 551 -9.73 19.79 55.17
CA GLU A 551 -8.74 20.66 55.82
C GLU A 551 -9.40 21.88 56.45
N SER A 552 -10.32 22.53 55.73
CA SER A 552 -11.12 23.66 56.24
C SER A 552 -11.95 23.26 57.47
N LEU A 553 -12.64 22.12 57.41
CA LEU A 553 -13.41 21.58 58.53
C LEU A 553 -12.51 21.21 59.71
N LYS A 554 -11.34 20.62 59.48
CA LYS A 554 -10.35 20.35 60.55
C LYS A 554 -9.87 21.64 61.21
N ALA A 555 -9.59 22.69 60.43
CA ALA A 555 -9.19 23.98 60.96
C ALA A 555 -10.32 24.64 61.78
N GLY A 556 -11.57 24.55 61.31
CA GLY A 556 -12.76 24.99 62.05
C GLY A 556 -12.95 24.21 63.36
N LEU A 557 -12.80 22.89 63.32
CA LEU A 557 -12.89 22.02 64.50
C LEU A 557 -11.80 22.34 65.53
N LEU A 558 -10.57 22.60 65.10
CA LEU A 558 -9.48 23.02 65.99
C LEU A 558 -9.79 24.34 66.70
N LYS A 559 -10.28 25.35 65.96
CA LYS A 559 -10.71 26.63 66.55
C LYS A 559 -11.83 26.44 67.58
N MET A 560 -12.82 25.62 67.25
CA MET A 560 -13.93 25.32 68.17
C MET A 560 -13.46 24.58 69.42
N LYS A 561 -12.47 23.68 69.29
CA LYS A 561 -11.83 23.02 70.45
C LYS A 561 -11.06 23.99 71.33
N GLU A 562 -10.30 24.92 70.75
CA GLU A 562 -9.60 25.97 71.51
C GLU A 562 -10.59 26.84 72.28
N GLN A 563 -11.65 27.31 71.62
CA GLN A 563 -12.72 28.08 72.26
C GLN A 563 -13.42 27.30 73.38
N ALA A 564 -13.66 25.99 73.18
CA ALA A 564 -14.24 25.12 74.20
C ALA A 564 -13.30 24.95 75.42
N LEU A 565 -11.99 24.87 75.20
CA LEU A 565 -11.01 24.81 76.29
C LEU A 565 -10.90 26.13 77.05
N GLU A 566 -10.88 27.26 76.34
CA GLU A 566 -10.87 28.59 76.96
C GLU A 566 -12.13 28.83 77.82
N THR A 567 -13.31 28.49 77.28
CA THR A 567 -14.58 28.58 78.04
C THR A 567 -14.61 27.63 79.22
N LYS A 568 -14.08 26.41 79.08
CA LYS A 568 -13.95 25.47 80.21
C LYS A 568 -13.05 26.03 81.31
N HIS A 569 -11.87 26.55 80.97
CA HIS A 569 -10.97 27.17 81.94
C HIS A 569 -11.59 28.40 82.60
N PHE A 570 -12.37 29.19 81.85
CA PHE A 570 -13.13 30.30 82.41
C PHE A 570 -14.16 29.81 83.44
N ILE A 571 -14.92 28.76 83.13
CA ILE A 571 -15.89 28.16 84.07
C ILE A 571 -15.18 27.62 85.32
N GLU A 572 -14.08 26.86 85.17
CA GLU A 572 -13.32 26.31 86.30
C GLU A 572 -12.81 27.43 87.23
N ASN A 573 -12.38 28.56 86.68
CA ASN A 573 -11.99 29.73 87.45
C ASN A 573 -13.17 30.36 88.19
N GLN A 574 -14.32 30.51 87.54
CA GLN A 574 -15.54 31.01 88.17
C GLN A 574 -16.04 30.09 89.30
N GLU A 575 -16.03 28.77 89.10
CA GLU A 575 -16.38 27.79 90.14
C GLU A 575 -15.39 27.81 91.32
N ALA A 576 -14.11 28.08 91.07
CA ALA A 576 -13.13 28.26 92.14
C ALA A 576 -13.39 29.55 92.95
N GLU A 577 -13.81 30.62 92.28
CA GLU A 577 -14.20 31.88 92.92
C GLU A 577 -15.51 31.74 93.71
N GLU A 578 -16.50 31.05 93.14
CA GLU A 578 -17.74 30.70 93.84
C GLU A 578 -17.46 29.91 95.12
N ARG A 579 -16.61 28.89 95.07
CA ARG A 579 -16.20 28.12 96.26
C ARG A 579 -15.54 28.98 97.33
N LYS A 580 -14.72 29.96 96.95
CA LYS A 580 -14.11 30.90 97.89
C LYS A 580 -15.17 31.77 98.55
N LEU A 581 -16.10 32.32 97.77
CA LEU A 581 -17.19 33.16 98.28
C LEU A 581 -18.11 32.36 99.21
N LEU A 582 -18.48 31.13 98.86
CA LEU A 582 -19.27 30.25 99.72
C LEU A 582 -18.57 29.96 101.05
N LYS A 583 -17.24 29.77 101.04
CA LYS A 583 -16.47 29.60 102.27
C LYS A 583 -16.51 30.85 103.15
N VAL A 584 -16.35 32.03 102.56
CA VAL A 584 -16.46 33.32 103.27
C VAL A 584 -17.84 33.50 103.89
N ILE A 585 -18.91 33.16 103.15
CA ILE A 585 -20.29 33.21 103.67
C ILE A 585 -20.46 32.26 104.86
N ALA A 586 -19.97 31.01 104.76
CA ALA A 586 -20.06 30.04 105.84
C ALA A 586 -19.30 30.48 107.10
N GLU A 587 -18.10 31.06 106.94
CA GLU A 587 -17.31 31.63 108.05
C GLU A 587 -18.05 32.82 108.69
N ALA A 588 -18.61 33.72 107.89
CA ALA A 588 -19.39 34.86 108.38
C ALA A 588 -20.66 34.42 109.13
N ASP A 589 -21.39 33.42 108.64
CA ASP A 589 -22.55 32.87 109.34
C ASP A 589 -22.19 32.16 110.65
N ALA A 590 -21.06 31.46 110.68
CA ALA A 590 -20.56 30.82 111.90
C ALA A 590 -20.19 31.87 112.97
N ASP A 591 -19.53 32.96 112.57
CA ASP A 591 -19.17 34.04 113.48
C ASP A 591 -20.40 34.83 113.96
N ARG A 592 -21.38 35.08 113.07
CA ARG A 592 -22.68 35.64 113.44
C ARG A 592 -23.38 34.78 114.48
N LEU A 593 -23.34 33.45 114.34
CA LEU A 593 -23.94 32.52 115.30
C LEU A 593 -23.21 32.54 116.66
N LYS A 594 -21.87 32.62 116.67
CA LYS A 594 -21.08 32.76 117.91
C LYS A 594 -21.44 34.05 118.64
N GLN A 595 -21.46 35.18 117.93
CA GLN A 595 -21.82 36.48 118.50
C GLN A 595 -23.23 36.47 119.09
N LYS A 596 -24.20 35.81 118.43
CA LYS A 596 -25.55 35.64 118.97
C LYS A 596 -25.56 34.85 120.28
N LYS A 597 -24.83 33.74 120.36
CA LYS A 597 -24.73 32.94 121.59
C LYS A 597 -24.09 33.72 122.75
N GLU A 598 -23.10 34.56 122.44
CA GLU A 598 -22.44 35.41 123.44
C GLU A 598 -23.36 36.52 123.93
N PHE A 599 -24.10 37.15 123.01
CA PHE A 599 -25.17 38.09 123.35
C PHE A 599 -26.25 37.46 124.25
N ASP A 600 -26.72 36.25 123.92
CA ASP A 600 -27.70 35.52 124.74
C ASP A 600 -27.14 35.18 126.14
N ARG A 601 -25.85 34.88 126.26
CA ARG A 601 -25.18 34.70 127.57
C ARG A 601 -25.18 35.98 128.40
N VAL A 602 -24.82 37.10 127.79
CA VAL A 602 -24.83 38.42 128.46
C VAL A 602 -26.23 38.79 128.92
N ILE A 603 -27.27 38.50 128.13
CA ILE A 603 -28.67 38.69 128.54
C ILE A 603 -28.99 37.83 129.77
N ASN A 604 -28.64 36.54 129.76
CA ASN A 604 -28.89 35.67 130.91
C ASN A 604 -28.16 36.14 132.18
N GLU A 605 -26.90 36.56 132.07
CA GLU A 605 -26.14 37.12 133.19
C GLU A 605 -26.79 38.40 133.74
N ARG A 606 -27.21 39.31 132.85
CA ARG A 606 -27.97 40.52 133.21
C ARG A 606 -29.25 40.16 133.96
N ASP A 607 -30.00 39.16 133.52
CA ASP A 607 -31.28 38.79 134.13
C ASP A 607 -31.11 38.13 135.51
N ILE A 608 -30.05 37.33 135.67
CA ILE A 608 -29.65 36.76 136.97
C ILE A 608 -29.27 37.88 137.94
N LEU A 609 -28.41 38.81 137.51
CA LEU A 609 -27.98 39.95 138.33
C LEU A 609 -29.17 40.85 138.67
N GLY A 610 -30.05 41.12 137.71
CA GLY A 610 -31.29 41.87 137.93
C GLY A 610 -32.17 41.24 139.00
N SER A 611 -32.36 39.92 138.95
CA SER A 611 -33.11 39.16 139.96
C SER A 611 -32.46 39.21 141.35
N GLN A 612 -31.12 39.12 141.43
CA GLN A 612 -30.39 39.23 142.70
C GLN A 612 -30.52 40.64 143.32
N LEU A 613 -30.48 41.68 142.50
CA LEU A 613 -30.60 43.08 142.92
C LEU A 613 -31.98 43.37 143.51
N VAL A 614 -33.05 42.83 142.90
CA VAL A 614 -34.42 42.93 143.43
C VAL A 614 -34.51 42.29 144.81
N ARG A 615 -34.01 41.05 144.99
CA ARG A 615 -34.01 40.38 146.31
C ARG A 615 -33.24 41.16 147.36
N ARG A 616 -32.09 41.74 147.01
CA ARG A 616 -31.30 42.57 147.93
C ARG A 616 -32.03 43.84 148.33
N ASN A 617 -32.76 44.47 147.40
CA ASN A 617 -33.61 45.62 147.72
C ASN A 617 -34.77 45.26 148.66
N GLU A 618 -35.39 44.09 148.47
CA GLU A 618 -36.44 43.58 149.37
C GLU A 618 -35.89 43.29 150.79
N GLU A 619 -34.70 42.67 150.89
CA GLU A 619 -33.99 42.45 152.16
C GLU A 619 -33.70 43.78 152.89
N VAL A 620 -33.23 44.80 152.16
CA VAL A 620 -32.97 46.13 152.71
C VAL A 620 -34.26 46.78 153.20
N ALA A 621 -35.36 46.68 152.46
CA ALA A 621 -36.66 47.20 152.88
C ALA A 621 -37.17 46.54 154.18
N LEU A 622 -37.02 45.21 154.29
CA LEU A 622 -37.34 44.47 155.51
C LEU A 622 -36.51 44.92 156.72
N LEU A 623 -35.22 45.21 156.52
CA LEU A 623 -34.35 45.75 157.57
C LEU A 623 -34.79 47.14 158.03
N TYR A 624 -35.16 48.03 157.11
CA TYR A 624 -35.68 49.36 157.46
C TYR A 624 -36.96 49.29 158.29
N GLU A 625 -37.91 48.41 157.95
CA GLU A 625 -39.12 48.21 158.76
C GLU A 625 -38.80 47.62 160.15
N LYS A 626 -37.82 46.70 160.23
CA LYS A 626 -37.37 46.15 161.51
C LYS A 626 -36.79 47.23 162.45
N ILE A 627 -35.97 48.13 161.91
CA ILE A 627 -35.40 49.28 162.66
C ILE A 627 -36.53 50.19 163.17
N LYS A 628 -37.50 50.49 162.31
CA LYS A 628 -38.65 51.35 162.65
C LYS A 628 -39.50 50.77 163.78
N ILE A 629 -39.74 49.46 163.77
CA ILE A 629 -40.43 48.74 164.86
C ILE A 629 -39.62 48.82 166.16
N GLN A 630 -38.31 48.57 166.12
CA GLN A 630 -37.45 48.65 167.30
C GLN A 630 -37.40 50.07 167.89
N GLN A 631 -37.33 51.11 167.06
CA GLN A 631 -37.36 52.51 167.50
C GLN A 631 -38.69 52.86 168.19
N SER A 632 -39.81 52.37 167.66
CA SER A 632 -41.14 52.55 168.24
C SER A 632 -41.27 51.88 169.62
N ILE A 633 -40.75 50.66 169.77
CA ILE A 633 -40.73 49.94 171.05
C ILE A 633 -39.87 50.67 172.08
N LEU A 634 -38.69 51.16 171.68
CA LEU A 634 -37.78 51.90 172.55
C LEU A 634 -38.43 53.19 173.08
N ASN A 635 -39.05 53.98 172.20
CA ASN A 635 -39.74 55.22 172.57
C ASN A 635 -40.90 54.98 173.56
N LYS A 636 -41.67 53.89 173.37
CA LYS A 636 -42.72 53.49 174.31
C LYS A 636 -42.15 53.12 175.68
N GLY A 637 -41.06 52.34 175.70
CA GLY A 637 -40.36 51.98 176.94
C GLY A 637 -39.83 53.21 177.69
N GLU A 638 -39.23 54.16 176.97
CA GLU A 638 -38.71 55.41 177.55
C GLU A 638 -39.83 56.27 178.17
N THR A 639 -40.98 56.35 177.50
CA THR A 639 -42.15 57.10 177.99
C THR A 639 -42.71 56.48 179.27
N GLN A 640 -42.88 55.15 179.30
CA GLN A 640 -43.37 54.43 180.48
C GLN A 640 -42.42 54.56 181.67
N TYR A 641 -41.11 54.51 181.43
CA TYR A 641 -40.11 54.72 182.47
C TYR A 641 -40.21 56.13 183.09
N ARG A 642 -40.40 57.15 182.25
CA ARG A 642 -40.55 58.55 182.69
C ARG A 642 -41.80 58.76 183.55
N GLN A 643 -42.94 58.19 183.17
CA GLN A 643 -44.18 58.22 183.96
C GLN A 643 -44.01 57.59 185.35
N ARG A 644 -43.34 56.43 185.42
CA ARG A 644 -43.08 55.77 186.72
C ARG A 644 -42.18 56.61 187.65
N MET A 645 -41.26 57.39 187.08
CA MET A 645 -40.43 58.31 187.86
C MET A 645 -41.23 59.49 188.42
N GLU A 646 -42.22 60.00 187.68
CA GLU A 646 -43.14 61.06 188.14
C GLU A 646 -44.08 60.58 189.25
N ASP A 647 -44.66 59.37 189.12
CA ASP A 647 -45.50 58.74 190.14
C ASP A 647 -44.77 58.63 191.49
N ILE A 648 -43.49 58.23 191.46
CA ILE A 648 -42.65 58.09 192.66
C ILE A 648 -42.41 59.46 193.33
N GLN A 649 -42.30 60.55 192.56
CA GLN A 649 -42.15 61.90 193.13
C GLN A 649 -43.44 62.38 193.81
N LEU A 650 -44.60 62.14 193.18
CA LEU A 650 -45.92 62.49 193.73
C LEU A 650 -46.20 61.77 195.05
N LEU A 651 -45.97 60.46 195.09
CA LEU A 651 -46.17 59.65 196.31
C LEU A 651 -45.28 60.12 197.48
N LYS A 652 -44.04 60.58 197.19
CA LYS A 652 -43.15 61.15 198.22
C LYS A 652 -43.68 62.47 198.80
N LEU A 653 -44.33 63.30 197.98
CA LEU A 653 -44.95 64.57 198.39
C LEU A 653 -46.20 64.35 199.25
N GLU A 654 -47.02 63.37 198.89
CA GLU A 654 -48.27 63.05 199.57
C GLU A 654 -48.04 62.48 200.98
N ILE A 655 -47.02 61.62 201.14
CA ILE A 655 -46.56 61.15 202.46
C ILE A 655 -46.14 62.31 203.37
N LYS A 656 -45.52 63.35 202.79
CA LYS A 656 -45.08 64.55 203.53
C LYS A 656 -46.27 65.38 204.02
N ASN A 657 -47.32 65.50 203.21
CA ASN A 657 -48.54 66.25 203.55
C ASN A 657 -49.44 65.55 204.58
N LEU A 658 -49.61 64.24 204.47
CA LEU A 658 -50.45 63.47 205.40
C LEU A 658 -49.88 63.46 206.83
N ARG A 659 -48.55 63.43 206.98
CA ARG A 659 -47.90 63.58 208.28
C ARG A 659 -48.15 64.96 208.91
N ARG A 660 -48.24 66.01 208.09
CA ARG A 660 -48.51 67.39 208.54
C ARG A 660 -49.97 67.57 208.99
N LYS A 661 -50.93 67.00 208.26
CA LYS A 661 -52.37 67.02 208.61
C LYS A 661 -52.68 66.28 209.92
N LYS A 662 -52.04 65.13 210.16
CA LYS A 662 -52.21 64.36 211.42
C LYS A 662 -51.80 65.17 212.66
N GLY A 663 -50.76 66.00 212.55
CA GLY A 663 -50.30 66.84 213.66
C GLY A 663 -51.25 67.98 214.04
N ILE A 664 -52.11 68.43 213.10
CA ILE A 664 -53.02 69.57 213.30
C ILE A 664 -54.38 69.09 213.84
N LEU A 665 -54.92 68.00 213.30
CA LEU A 665 -56.22 67.45 213.71
C LEU A 665 -56.22 66.91 215.15
N GLY A 666 -55.09 66.44 215.66
CA GLY A 666 -54.96 66.04 217.06
C GLY A 666 -55.09 67.21 218.06
N LYS A 667 -54.82 68.45 217.64
CA LYS A 667 -54.94 69.64 218.51
C LYS A 667 -56.35 70.24 218.54
N ASN A 668 -57.17 69.99 217.51
CA ASN A 668 -58.50 70.60 217.39
C ASN A 668 -59.62 69.81 218.09
N VAL A 669 -59.39 68.55 218.44
CA VAL A 669 -60.37 67.74 219.20
C VAL A 669 -60.43 68.15 220.68
N ALA A 670 -59.45 68.92 221.17
CA ALA A 670 -59.40 69.33 222.58
C ALA A 670 -60.25 70.58 222.92
N ASN A 671 -60.75 71.35 221.95
CA ASN A 671 -61.20 72.74 222.22
C ASN A 671 -62.63 73.12 221.79
N VAL A 672 -63.57 72.18 221.60
CA VAL A 672 -64.98 72.52 221.35
C VAL A 672 -65.94 71.67 222.20
N GLU A 673 -65.71 71.64 223.52
CA GLU A 673 -66.68 71.30 224.57
C GLU A 673 -66.88 72.56 225.44
N GLU A 674 -67.73 73.46 224.95
CA GLU A 674 -68.30 74.70 225.53
C GLU A 674 -68.82 75.43 224.28
N LEU A 675 -70.09 75.75 224.03
CA LEU A 675 -71.28 75.88 224.83
C LEU A 675 -72.47 75.68 223.88
N ARG A 676 -73.47 74.98 224.42
CA ARG A 676 -74.89 75.30 224.28
C ARG A 676 -75.39 75.71 222.89
#